data_AF-A0A2E0TNK3-F1
#
_entry.id   AF-A0A2E0TNK3-F1
#
_cell.length_a   1.000
_cell.length_b   1.000
_cell.length_c   1.000
_cell.angle_alpha   90.00
_cell.angle_beta   90.00
_cell.angle_gamma   90.00
#
_symmetry.space_group_name_H-M   'P 1'
#
loop_
_entity.id
_entity.type
_entity.pdbx_description
1 polymer ?
#
loop_
_entity_poly.entity_id
_entity_poly.type
_entity_poly.pdbx_seq_one_letter_code
_entity_poly.pdbx_strand_id
1 'polypeptide(L)'
;MDDSALAVTVCLLPFGAVFAVVALIVWLVRSGSRAGLAQRVSELEQQNRALLHRLVQLEGWAHSVAHSLAAAAAPREAAPASSWALGPGSAAAAPVADAGPGPRSASATAPQAAPPSQATVLPASGGPSPAAELAAPPWVDAVGVGAVAAPATTGAPAATSIAPPPGVPTGASSAAATGASSAASSAASSPAAAPSGASTAAPPEPVGQAPGADAPAGDTTDATSTSAPADGGFEWERWLGVRGAAALGGLALTVAAAYFFRYSLEAGLLGPTARVILGTALGVACIAAAEGPLRRRYRVLGDWLAGAGGAGLYLAFWAASALYGMVPLLAGFAGMAAVTATCALLAVRRRAPAIAILAFLGGFATPALLSTGSDRPIALFAYLLLLDGGLLLVARARGWSLVPALALGGTALYQLLWITFTMGPDRVGLGLAIALAFAATFSAAARPADADDDGRLWRLTRFGAALLPFLFGLRFVTLEGVPLWPTGTLLLALSAGAAWLGLRDRASWMPIAAAAGSLAVLSAWALTRALDASLAWQLVALLAALGALFHALAERAPDDEAPDDEAAADERAARDLRLAAALFALGAMAGAIPLAREAAALAPFVALWAAGSLALARQVRLGGTAWLAPAGAALFALGVSAFQATHGALAPFALVGGALVAQLPTLVGDARSRRAALQASAGYALVALLGLAFLRPAAAAPPALFACALALGLLGAFAAARLAQSRWLGALLFAMAFALTAQVLGRPVTAIGPWLVALPLIATLAFLFGPLLAPGLRARPGTWRVVALAPLFFFPALLRVHEALLGGGSAGAPTLLLAALVFFAALASTRVTFESQRARRTAFVWPTVSALGFLTAAVPIQLEHEWVTITWALQAAAVLLLWKRVDHPGLKHLGLGLFAAVFVRLVLNPAVLGYHAPSGLPVLNWLAYTYLVPAAAMLVGARILGALDLRRRRPWERSLFGERPVLQGALGLGAILLGFVWLNLTIVDAFSSGRALELPFDRLPARDLTLSLAWALYGLALFALGIARKSRALRALGPGLVAITSAKVFLYDLGTLTDLWRVASLLGLAASLILVSLAYQRFVFGDRAT
;
A
#
# COMPACT_ATOMS: atom_id res chain seq x y z
N MET A 1 -4.90 -27.39 3.52
CA MET A 1 -4.31 -26.23 4.24
C MET A 1 -4.62 -26.38 5.71
N ASP A 2 -3.61 -26.36 6.57
CA ASP A 2 -3.80 -26.67 7.99
C ASP A 2 -4.49 -25.55 8.78
N ASP A 3 -5.36 -25.99 9.70
CA ASP A 3 -6.05 -25.20 10.73
C ASP A 3 -5.06 -24.37 11.59
N SER A 4 -3.77 -24.75 11.60
CA SER A 4 -2.69 -24.07 12.32
C SER A 4 -2.10 -22.86 11.58
N ALA A 5 -1.99 -22.89 10.24
CA ALA A 5 -1.61 -21.71 9.46
C ALA A 5 -2.72 -20.64 9.51
N LEU A 6 -3.97 -21.09 9.39
CA LEU A 6 -5.15 -20.26 9.64
C LEU A 6 -5.15 -19.68 11.06
N ALA A 7 -4.72 -20.43 12.09
CA ALA A 7 -4.60 -19.91 13.44
C ALA A 7 -3.55 -18.79 13.57
N VAL A 8 -2.45 -18.82 12.81
CA VAL A 8 -1.45 -17.74 12.78
C VAL A 8 -2.00 -16.50 12.09
N THR A 9 -2.53 -16.65 10.87
CA THR A 9 -3.12 -15.53 10.12
C THR A 9 -4.27 -14.89 10.89
N VAL A 10 -5.11 -15.70 11.57
CA VAL A 10 -6.22 -15.20 12.42
C VAL A 10 -5.76 -14.70 13.78
N CYS A 11 -4.55 -15.02 14.27
CA CYS A 11 -3.95 -14.37 15.45
C CYS A 11 -3.29 -13.03 15.09
N LEU A 12 -2.61 -12.96 13.95
CA LEU A 12 -1.91 -11.76 13.50
C LEU A 12 -2.85 -10.75 12.82
N LEU A 13 -3.96 -11.17 12.21
CA LEU A 13 -5.00 -10.26 11.69
C LEU A 13 -5.52 -9.28 12.75
N PRO A 14 -6.02 -9.72 13.92
CA PRO A 14 -6.44 -8.78 14.96
C PRO A 14 -5.28 -7.97 15.51
N PHE A 15 -4.06 -8.50 15.66
CA PHE A 15 -2.94 -7.66 16.10
C PHE A 15 -2.53 -6.61 15.07
N GLY A 16 -2.50 -6.93 13.78
CA GLY A 16 -2.21 -6.01 12.68
C GLY A 16 -3.34 -5.01 12.45
N ALA A 17 -4.60 -5.43 12.58
CA ALA A 17 -5.76 -4.54 12.55
C ALA A 17 -5.81 -3.62 13.78
N VAL A 18 -5.54 -4.13 14.98
CA VAL A 18 -5.35 -3.31 16.20
C VAL A 18 -4.21 -2.32 15.96
N PHE A 19 -3.04 -2.74 15.48
CA PHE A 19 -1.92 -1.82 15.24
C PHE A 19 -2.20 -0.79 14.15
N ALA A 20 -2.87 -1.16 13.06
CA ALA A 20 -3.24 -0.24 11.98
C ALA A 20 -4.33 0.75 12.43
N VAL A 21 -5.35 0.28 13.15
CA VAL A 21 -6.41 1.13 13.71
C VAL A 21 -5.85 2.01 14.82
N VAL A 22 -4.97 1.52 15.69
CA VAL A 22 -4.28 2.31 16.73
C VAL A 22 -3.30 3.29 16.11
N ALA A 23 -2.57 2.95 15.05
CA ALA A 23 -1.73 3.90 14.31
C ALA A 23 -2.56 4.99 13.64
N LEU A 24 -3.69 4.63 13.02
CA LEU A 24 -4.65 5.56 12.43
C LEU A 24 -5.29 6.47 13.50
N ILE A 25 -5.65 5.93 14.67
CA ILE A 25 -6.21 6.70 15.79
C ILE A 25 -5.15 7.58 16.44
N VAL A 26 -3.93 7.11 16.67
CA VAL A 26 -2.81 7.94 17.15
C VAL A 26 -2.48 9.05 16.16
N TRP A 27 -2.60 8.79 14.85
CA TRP A 27 -2.48 9.81 13.80
C TRP A 27 -3.64 10.80 13.80
N LEU A 28 -4.90 10.35 13.94
CA LEU A 28 -6.10 11.21 14.04
C LEU A 28 -6.12 12.07 15.32
N VAL A 29 -5.76 11.50 16.47
CA VAL A 29 -5.69 12.22 17.76
C VAL A 29 -4.55 13.24 17.71
N ARG A 30 -3.39 12.89 17.14
CA ARG A 30 -2.26 13.83 16.98
C ARG A 30 -2.46 14.85 15.86
N SER A 31 -3.28 14.59 14.84
CA SER A 31 -3.65 15.60 13.84
C SER A 31 -4.72 16.55 14.40
N GLY A 32 -5.68 16.04 15.17
CA GLY A 32 -6.63 16.86 15.93
C GLY A 32 -5.95 17.76 16.96
N SER A 33 -5.00 17.23 17.76
CA SER A 33 -4.24 18.06 18.70
C SER A 33 -3.32 19.07 18.02
N ARG A 34 -2.73 18.72 16.86
CA ARG A 34 -2.00 19.68 16.01
C ARG A 34 -2.89 20.77 15.43
N ALA A 35 -4.13 20.47 15.04
CA ALA A 35 -5.08 21.48 14.57
C ALA A 35 -5.47 22.45 15.71
N GLY A 36 -5.75 21.93 16.90
CA GLY A 36 -6.01 22.76 18.09
C GLY A 36 -4.80 23.58 18.56
N LEU A 37 -3.58 23.06 18.40
CA LEU A 37 -2.34 23.80 18.62
C LEU A 37 -2.14 24.89 17.57
N ALA A 38 -2.34 24.60 16.29
CA ALA A 38 -2.23 25.58 15.20
C ALA A 38 -3.26 26.71 15.38
N GLN A 39 -4.50 26.39 15.79
CA GLN A 39 -5.49 27.40 16.14
C GLN A 39 -5.01 28.27 17.30
N ARG A 40 -4.59 27.68 18.42
CA ARG A 40 -4.07 28.44 19.59
C ARG A 40 -2.83 29.27 19.26
N VAL A 41 -1.94 28.78 18.40
CA VAL A 41 -0.78 29.54 17.91
C VAL A 41 -1.26 30.71 17.06
N SER A 42 -2.23 30.53 16.17
CA SER A 42 -2.79 31.64 15.38
C SER A 42 -3.54 32.67 16.25
N GLU A 43 -4.27 32.24 17.28
CA GLU A 43 -4.91 33.12 18.27
C GLU A 43 -3.86 33.93 19.06
N LEU A 44 -2.78 33.28 19.52
CA LEU A 44 -1.67 33.93 20.21
C LEU A 44 -0.90 34.89 19.28
N GLU A 45 -0.64 34.52 18.02
CA GLU A 45 -0.06 35.42 17.03
C GLU A 45 -0.94 36.64 16.74
N GLN A 46 -2.26 36.46 16.70
CA GLN A 46 -3.22 37.53 16.44
C GLN A 46 -3.32 38.47 17.65
N GLN A 47 -3.30 37.93 18.88
CA GLN A 47 -3.16 38.71 20.11
C GLN A 47 -1.83 39.47 20.15
N ASN A 48 -0.71 38.83 19.78
CA ASN A 48 0.60 39.45 19.79
C ASN A 48 0.72 40.56 18.71
N ARG A 49 0.14 40.35 17.51
CA ARG A 49 0.00 41.40 16.49
C ARG A 49 -0.89 42.56 16.96
N ALA A 50 -1.95 42.30 17.71
CA ALA A 50 -2.78 43.35 18.31
C ALA A 50 -2.05 44.13 19.41
N LEU A 51 -1.20 43.47 20.21
CA LEU A 51 -0.32 44.13 21.18
C LEU A 51 0.76 44.98 20.50
N LEU A 52 1.39 44.48 19.44
CA LEU A 52 2.35 45.25 18.63
C LEU A 52 1.70 46.48 18.00
N HIS A 53 0.48 46.38 17.45
CA HIS A 53 -0.26 47.55 16.96
C HIS A 53 -0.55 48.58 18.06
N ARG A 54 -0.88 48.14 19.28
CA ARG A 54 -1.06 49.04 20.43
C ARG A 54 0.24 49.70 20.87
N LEU A 55 1.36 48.98 20.84
CA LEU A 55 2.68 49.54 21.13
C LEU A 55 3.08 50.61 20.11
N VAL A 56 2.91 50.34 18.81
CA VAL A 56 3.16 51.33 17.75
C VAL A 56 2.21 52.54 17.85
N GLN A 57 0.96 52.35 18.25
CA GLN A 57 0.04 53.47 18.53
C GLN A 57 0.47 54.29 19.76
N LEU A 58 0.96 53.65 20.83
CA LEU A 58 1.49 54.32 22.02
C LEU A 58 2.80 55.05 21.72
N GLU A 59 3.66 54.51 20.86
CA GLU A 59 4.92 55.11 20.42
C GLU A 59 4.69 56.30 19.47
N GLY A 60 3.69 56.20 18.58
CA GLY A 60 3.22 57.31 17.74
C GLY A 60 2.51 58.40 18.55
N TRP A 61 1.75 58.03 19.58
CA TRP A 61 1.17 58.98 20.55
C TRP A 61 2.26 59.65 21.41
N ALA A 62 3.26 58.90 21.87
CA ALA A 62 4.41 59.46 22.57
C ALA A 62 5.19 60.43 21.68
N HIS A 63 5.35 60.13 20.38
CA HIS A 63 5.92 61.06 19.41
C HIS A 63 5.06 62.30 19.18
N SER A 64 3.73 62.20 19.08
CA SER A 64 2.88 63.39 18.90
C SER A 64 2.78 64.24 20.17
N VAL A 65 2.82 63.64 21.35
CA VAL A 65 2.99 64.34 22.64
C VAL A 65 4.36 65.00 22.73
N ALA A 66 5.45 64.30 22.39
CA ALA A 66 6.79 64.88 22.37
C ALA A 66 6.91 66.05 21.36
N HIS A 67 6.30 65.93 20.18
CA HIS A 67 6.32 66.96 19.15
C HIS A 67 5.42 68.16 19.50
N SER A 68 4.29 67.95 20.19
CA SER A 68 3.45 69.05 20.68
C SER A 68 4.04 69.75 21.91
N LEU A 69 4.73 69.02 22.79
CA LEU A 69 5.57 69.59 23.84
C LEU A 69 6.76 70.36 23.25
N ALA A 70 7.42 69.84 22.22
CA ALA A 70 8.51 70.54 21.52
C ALA A 70 8.01 71.80 20.78
N ALA A 71 6.80 71.77 20.20
CA ALA A 71 6.17 72.94 19.60
C ALA A 71 5.73 73.98 20.64
N ALA A 72 5.29 73.55 21.83
CA ALA A 72 5.01 74.44 22.96
C ALA A 72 6.29 75.00 23.61
N ALA A 73 7.40 74.28 23.51
CA ALA A 73 8.73 74.69 23.98
C ALA A 73 9.55 75.44 22.92
N ALA A 74 9.04 75.62 21.70
CA ALA A 74 9.70 76.39 20.66
C ALA A 74 9.71 77.89 21.04
N PRO A 75 10.87 78.52 21.25
CA PRO A 75 10.92 79.90 21.72
C PRO A 75 10.46 80.86 20.61
N ARG A 76 9.59 81.82 20.97
CA ARG A 76 9.40 83.03 20.16
C ARG A 76 10.70 83.83 20.19
N GLU A 77 11.18 84.25 19.03
CA GLU A 77 12.50 84.89 18.88
C GLU A 77 12.63 86.21 19.65
N ALA A 78 13.71 86.36 20.44
CA ALA A 78 14.15 87.65 20.98
C ALA A 78 15.62 87.64 21.47
N ALA A 79 16.57 87.90 20.55
CA ALA A 79 17.93 88.42 20.82
C ALA A 79 18.94 87.54 21.64
N PRO A 80 20.26 87.87 21.67
CA PRO A 80 21.31 86.89 22.00
C PRO A 80 22.25 87.22 23.19
N ALA A 81 23.04 86.19 23.57
CA ALA A 81 24.49 86.24 23.91
C ALA A 81 24.97 85.70 25.29
N SER A 82 26.19 85.12 25.26
CA SER A 82 27.18 84.90 26.34
C SER A 82 26.94 83.94 27.52
N SER A 83 27.38 82.67 27.30
CA SER A 83 28.52 82.00 27.99
C SER A 83 28.47 81.44 29.45
N TRP A 84 29.07 80.23 29.59
CA TRP A 84 29.74 79.56 30.75
C TRP A 84 28.95 79.21 32.03
N ALA A 85 29.31 78.23 32.89
CA ALA A 85 29.92 76.89 32.71
C ALA A 85 29.92 76.07 34.04
N LEU A 86 30.04 74.72 33.96
CA LEU A 86 30.54 73.74 34.98
C LEU A 86 29.79 73.48 36.32
N GLY A 87 29.81 72.21 36.79
CA GLY A 87 29.67 71.81 38.21
C GLY A 87 28.66 70.68 38.57
N PRO A 88 29.10 69.48 39.04
CA PRO A 88 28.19 68.36 39.39
C PRO A 88 28.32 67.77 40.83
N GLY A 89 27.33 67.00 41.29
CA GLY A 89 27.44 66.15 42.50
C GLY A 89 26.17 65.32 42.89
N SER A 90 26.36 64.00 43.06
CA SER A 90 26.06 63.12 44.23
C SER A 90 24.81 63.29 45.15
N ALA A 91 24.24 62.26 45.82
CA ALA A 91 24.30 60.78 45.72
C ALA A 91 23.36 60.09 46.78
N ALA A 92 23.11 58.78 46.61
CA ALA A 92 22.91 57.73 47.64
C ALA A 92 21.58 57.52 48.45
N ALA A 93 21.42 56.24 48.88
CA ALA A 93 20.70 55.69 50.07
C ALA A 93 19.18 55.30 50.03
N ALA A 94 18.82 54.38 50.94
CA ALA A 94 17.51 53.72 51.23
C ALA A 94 17.53 53.32 52.75
N PRO A 95 16.85 52.28 53.32
CA PRO A 95 15.65 51.45 52.99
C PRO A 95 14.66 51.23 54.22
N VAL A 96 13.87 50.12 54.26
CA VAL A 96 13.34 49.33 55.45
C VAL A 96 11.81 49.25 55.75
N ALA A 97 11.26 48.01 55.73
CA ALA A 97 10.17 47.32 56.51
C ALA A 97 8.77 47.98 56.79
N ASP A 98 7.72 47.33 57.36
CA ASP A 98 7.55 45.99 57.99
C ASP A 98 6.06 45.46 58.02
N ALA A 99 5.88 44.17 58.36
CA ALA A 99 4.73 43.44 58.99
C ALA A 99 3.25 43.45 58.46
N GLY A 100 2.48 42.41 58.86
CA GLY A 100 1.01 42.20 58.65
C GLY A 100 0.22 42.13 59.99
N PRO A 101 -0.97 41.47 60.15
CA PRO A 101 -1.71 40.51 59.29
C PRO A 101 -3.26 40.77 59.13
N GLY A 102 -4.05 39.79 58.63
CA GLY A 102 -5.55 39.83 58.52
C GLY A 102 -6.33 39.24 59.73
N PRO A 103 -7.70 39.09 59.73
CA PRO A 103 -8.45 38.22 58.78
C PRO A 103 -10.00 38.44 58.52
N ARG A 104 -10.57 37.66 57.57
CA ARG A 104 -11.95 37.05 57.48
C ARG A 104 -13.29 37.85 57.32
N SER A 105 -14.15 37.26 56.44
CA SER A 105 -15.65 37.11 56.43
C SER A 105 -16.67 38.26 56.23
N ALA A 106 -17.18 38.35 54.98
CA ALA A 106 -18.58 38.13 54.53
C ALA A 106 -19.84 38.88 55.06
N SER A 107 -20.62 39.37 54.07
CA SER A 107 -22.11 39.40 53.92
C SER A 107 -23.05 40.34 54.72
N ALA A 108 -23.49 41.40 54.01
CA ALA A 108 -24.89 41.73 53.64
C ALA A 108 -25.95 42.31 54.62
N THR A 109 -26.48 43.50 54.25
CA THR A 109 -27.88 43.94 54.46
C THR A 109 -28.30 44.99 53.40
N ALA A 110 -29.59 45.13 53.11
CA ALA A 110 -30.23 46.16 52.25
C ALA A 110 -31.23 47.03 53.10
N PRO A 111 -32.20 47.88 52.63
CA PRO A 111 -33.18 47.64 51.52
C PRO A 111 -33.76 48.85 50.70
N GLN A 112 -34.52 48.51 49.62
CA GLN A 112 -35.76 49.13 49.04
C GLN A 112 -35.99 50.65 48.79
N ALA A 113 -36.43 51.02 47.56
CA ALA A 113 -37.66 51.79 47.17
C ALA A 113 -37.53 52.61 45.84
N ALA A 114 -38.67 52.98 45.20
CA ALA A 114 -38.83 53.71 43.89
C ALA A 114 -40.27 54.33 43.78
N PRO A 115 -40.81 54.94 42.67
CA PRO A 115 -40.30 55.41 41.34
C PRO A 115 -40.52 56.98 41.21
N PRO A 116 -41.16 57.71 40.22
CA PRO A 116 -41.66 57.51 38.82
C PRO A 116 -41.41 58.70 37.81
N SER A 117 -42.25 58.84 36.75
CA SER A 117 -42.38 59.93 35.69
C SER A 117 -41.20 60.10 34.68
N GLN A 118 -41.34 60.16 33.33
CA GLN A 118 -42.23 60.85 32.34
C GLN A 118 -41.84 62.32 32.03
N ALA A 119 -41.78 62.86 30.78
CA ALA A 119 -41.96 62.36 29.39
C ALA A 119 -41.07 63.18 28.39
N THR A 120 -40.84 62.83 27.10
CA THR A 120 -41.58 63.25 25.87
C THR A 120 -40.64 62.94 24.64
N VAL A 121 -40.91 62.05 23.64
CA VAL A 121 -41.84 62.09 22.47
C VAL A 121 -41.39 63.07 21.36
N LEU A 122 -41.29 62.82 20.02
CA LEU A 122 -41.27 61.69 19.03
C LEU A 122 -40.94 62.32 17.61
N PRO A 123 -41.20 61.80 16.37
CA PRO A 123 -41.13 60.45 15.71
C PRO A 123 -40.41 60.44 14.31
N ALA A 124 -40.23 59.26 13.64
CA ALA A 124 -40.55 58.97 12.21
C ALA A 124 -39.94 57.63 11.63
N SER A 125 -40.55 57.10 10.56
CA SER A 125 -40.19 55.87 9.78
C SER A 125 -39.58 56.19 8.38
N GLY A 126 -39.04 55.31 7.53
CA GLY A 126 -38.89 53.83 7.48
C GLY A 126 -38.02 53.38 6.26
N GLY A 127 -37.92 52.07 5.93
CA GLY A 127 -37.11 51.52 4.80
C GLY A 127 -37.87 51.36 3.45
N PRO A 128 -37.37 50.61 2.42
CA PRO A 128 -36.23 49.66 2.37
C PRO A 128 -35.27 49.83 1.14
N SER A 129 -34.50 48.77 0.81
CA SER A 129 -33.61 48.56 -0.39
C SER A 129 -34.42 48.31 -1.70
N PRO A 130 -33.88 48.24 -2.97
CA PRO A 130 -32.46 48.09 -3.38
C PRO A 130 -31.98 48.76 -4.73
N ALA A 131 -30.69 48.53 -5.06
CA ALA A 131 -30.07 48.32 -6.40
C ALA A 131 -29.88 49.45 -7.47
N ALA A 132 -28.69 49.37 -8.11
CA ALA A 132 -28.34 49.68 -9.51
C ALA A 132 -27.99 51.13 -10.01
N GLU A 133 -27.03 51.13 -10.97
CA GLU A 133 -26.69 52.08 -12.06
C GLU A 133 -26.06 53.50 -11.88
N LEU A 134 -24.98 53.69 -12.68
CA LEU A 134 -24.48 54.85 -13.46
C LEU A 134 -23.84 56.16 -12.88
N ALA A 135 -22.65 56.44 -13.44
CA ALA A 135 -22.13 57.71 -14.01
C ALA A 135 -21.70 58.95 -13.17
N ALA A 136 -20.37 59.16 -13.05
CA ALA A 136 -19.49 60.12 -13.80
C ALA A 136 -20.03 61.49 -14.35
N PRO A 137 -19.19 62.43 -14.85
CA PRO A 137 -17.70 62.56 -14.87
C PRO A 137 -17.29 63.77 -13.97
N PRO A 138 -16.52 64.87 -14.32
CA PRO A 138 -15.53 65.22 -15.36
C PRO A 138 -14.07 65.00 -14.85
N TRP A 139 -12.93 65.58 -15.30
CA TRP A 139 -12.51 66.61 -16.28
C TRP A 139 -11.16 66.13 -16.94
N VAL A 140 -10.96 66.13 -18.28
CA VAL A 140 -10.56 67.24 -19.22
C VAL A 140 -9.08 67.67 -19.04
N ASP A 141 -8.18 67.68 -20.05
CA ASP A 141 -8.30 67.38 -21.50
C ASP A 141 -6.97 67.07 -22.25
N ALA A 142 -7.09 66.57 -23.50
CA ALA A 142 -6.26 66.70 -24.74
C ALA A 142 -4.69 66.70 -24.70
N VAL A 143 -3.93 66.30 -25.73
CA VAL A 143 -4.05 66.28 -27.22
C VAL A 143 -3.43 64.95 -27.74
N GLY A 144 -4.01 64.17 -28.67
CA GLY A 144 -4.08 64.34 -30.15
C GLY A 144 -2.84 63.73 -30.86
N VAL A 145 -2.87 63.08 -32.03
CA VAL A 145 -3.87 62.86 -33.11
C VAL A 145 -3.53 61.54 -33.86
N GLY A 146 -4.48 60.86 -34.53
CA GLY A 146 -4.15 60.12 -35.78
C GLY A 146 -4.41 58.60 -35.90
N ALA A 147 -5.67 58.21 -36.10
CA ALA A 147 -6.16 57.24 -37.10
C ALA A 147 -5.47 55.85 -37.38
N VAL A 148 -6.27 54.79 -37.15
CA VAL A 148 -6.59 53.68 -38.09
C VAL A 148 -5.64 52.47 -38.29
N ALA A 149 -6.27 51.28 -38.18
CA ALA A 149 -5.92 49.95 -38.71
C ALA A 149 -4.71 49.15 -38.13
N ALA A 150 -5.00 47.88 -37.85
CA ALA A 150 -4.06 46.79 -37.56
C ALA A 150 -3.89 45.90 -38.82
N PRO A 151 -3.09 44.80 -38.83
CA PRO A 151 -2.17 44.31 -37.80
C PRO A 151 -0.71 44.16 -38.28
N ALA A 152 0.22 43.88 -37.36
CA ALA A 152 1.62 43.60 -37.72
C ALA A 152 2.24 42.44 -36.92
N THR A 153 2.92 41.55 -37.63
CA THR A 153 3.78 40.48 -37.11
C THR A 153 5.21 40.98 -36.91
N THR A 154 5.86 40.53 -35.83
CA THR A 154 7.33 40.29 -35.71
C THR A 154 8.31 41.29 -36.35
N GLY A 155 9.05 42.03 -35.51
CA GLY A 155 10.28 42.72 -35.91
C GLY A 155 11.27 42.87 -34.75
N ALA A 156 12.48 42.32 -34.90
CA ALA A 156 13.65 42.57 -34.05
C ALA A 156 14.73 43.27 -34.89
N PRO A 157 15.66 43.99 -34.25
CA PRO A 157 17.01 43.44 -34.05
C PRO A 157 17.47 43.61 -32.57
N ALA A 158 18.45 42.91 -31.99
CA ALA A 158 19.81 42.52 -32.43
C ALA A 158 20.77 43.74 -32.53
N ALA A 159 22.06 43.66 -32.20
CA ALA A 159 22.91 42.55 -31.72
C ALA A 159 23.84 43.07 -30.59
N THR A 160 24.60 42.26 -29.85
CA THR A 160 25.81 41.57 -30.34
C THR A 160 26.24 40.44 -29.39
N SER A 161 26.27 39.20 -29.92
CA SER A 161 27.38 38.21 -29.94
C SER A 161 28.20 37.92 -28.66
N ILE A 162 28.70 36.71 -28.37
CA ILE A 162 29.16 35.58 -29.23
C ILE A 162 28.75 34.21 -28.63
N ALA A 163 28.74 33.14 -29.44
CA ALA A 163 28.60 31.72 -29.05
C ALA A 163 29.36 30.82 -30.10
N PRO A 164 29.31 29.45 -30.11
CA PRO A 164 28.75 28.49 -29.15
C PRO A 164 29.73 27.35 -28.63
N PRO A 165 29.69 26.04 -29.03
CA PRO A 165 29.63 24.89 -28.09
C PRO A 165 30.78 23.84 -28.34
N PRO A 166 30.71 22.51 -28.07
CA PRO A 166 29.72 21.64 -27.36
C PRO A 166 30.32 20.63 -26.34
N GLY A 167 29.47 19.81 -25.69
CA GLY A 167 29.94 18.72 -24.80
C GLY A 167 28.84 17.84 -24.18
N VAL A 168 28.31 16.87 -24.95
CA VAL A 168 27.34 15.84 -24.51
C VAL A 168 27.95 14.49 -24.92
N PRO A 169 28.05 13.43 -24.05
CA PRO A 169 26.89 12.54 -23.90
C PRO A 169 26.70 11.68 -22.62
N THR A 170 25.43 11.54 -22.24
CA THR A 170 24.65 10.32 -21.86
C THR A 170 25.26 9.14 -21.06
N GLY A 171 24.42 8.52 -20.22
CA GLY A 171 24.60 7.17 -19.65
C GLY A 171 24.27 7.14 -18.15
N ALA A 172 23.07 6.84 -17.65
CA ALA A 172 21.98 5.94 -18.07
C ALA A 172 22.27 4.43 -17.87
N SER A 173 21.22 3.67 -17.51
CA SER A 173 21.17 2.21 -17.31
C SER A 173 21.88 1.62 -16.06
N SER A 174 21.50 0.45 -15.53
CA SER A 174 20.19 -0.27 -15.51
C SER A 174 20.24 -1.46 -14.52
N ALA A 175 19.14 -2.24 -14.49
CA ALA A 175 18.97 -3.67 -14.14
C ALA A 175 20.20 -4.48 -13.62
N ALA A 176 20.12 -5.25 -12.54
CA ALA A 176 19.19 -6.37 -12.24
C ALA A 176 19.39 -7.64 -13.10
N ALA A 177 19.75 -8.75 -12.43
CA ALA A 177 19.71 -10.14 -12.87
C ALA A 177 19.70 -11.02 -11.59
N THR A 178 18.69 -11.83 -11.25
CA THR A 178 18.23 -13.12 -11.84
C THR A 178 19.22 -14.28 -11.69
N GLY A 179 18.70 -15.46 -11.33
CA GLY A 179 19.51 -16.68 -11.15
C GLY A 179 18.77 -17.80 -10.42
N ALA A 180 17.94 -18.56 -11.14
CA ALA A 180 17.24 -19.75 -10.63
C ALA A 180 17.39 -20.95 -11.59
N SER A 181 17.65 -22.14 -11.03
CA SER A 181 17.58 -23.48 -11.61
C SER A 181 17.83 -24.48 -10.45
N SER A 182 17.38 -25.73 -10.37
CA SER A 182 16.75 -26.71 -11.29
C SER A 182 15.66 -27.45 -10.46
N ALA A 183 14.49 -27.92 -10.92
CA ALA A 183 14.12 -28.81 -12.04
C ALA A 183 14.73 -30.23 -11.93
N ALA A 184 14.04 -31.35 -12.20
CA ALA A 184 12.61 -31.65 -12.47
C ALA A 184 12.34 -33.19 -12.49
N SER A 185 11.11 -33.61 -12.84
CA SER A 185 10.66 -35.00 -13.19
C SER A 185 10.45 -35.99 -12.03
N SER A 186 9.52 -36.97 -12.06
CA SER A 186 8.43 -37.38 -13.00
C SER A 186 7.13 -37.65 -12.18
N ALA A 187 5.87 -37.71 -12.66
CA ALA A 187 5.22 -38.31 -13.84
C ALA A 187 5.29 -39.88 -13.86
N ALA A 188 4.20 -40.66 -14.05
CA ALA A 188 2.77 -40.35 -14.25
C ALA A 188 1.79 -41.56 -14.00
N SER A 189 0.48 -41.30 -14.15
CA SER A 189 -0.63 -42.20 -14.61
C SER A 189 -1.11 -43.47 -13.84
N SER A 190 -2.35 -43.39 -13.31
CA SER A 190 -3.59 -44.17 -13.63
C SER A 190 -3.65 -45.72 -13.69
N PRO A 191 -4.84 -46.37 -13.59
CA PRO A 191 -6.14 -45.98 -12.99
C PRO A 191 -6.73 -47.08 -12.03
N ALA A 192 -8.04 -47.06 -11.76
CA ALA A 192 -8.71 -47.78 -10.67
C ALA A 192 -9.22 -49.22 -10.98
N ALA A 193 -9.30 -50.06 -9.93
CA ALA A 193 -10.22 -51.20 -9.79
C ALA A 193 -10.37 -51.61 -8.29
N ALA A 194 -11.45 -52.31 -7.94
CA ALA A 194 -11.77 -52.88 -6.60
C ALA A 194 -12.87 -53.97 -6.77
N PRO A 195 -13.26 -54.78 -5.75
CA PRO A 195 -12.78 -54.88 -4.36
C PRO A 195 -12.44 -56.33 -3.90
N SER A 196 -12.23 -56.53 -2.58
CA SER A 196 -12.09 -57.84 -1.88
C SER A 196 -10.82 -58.66 -2.23
N GLY A 197 -10.35 -59.59 -1.38
CA GLY A 197 -10.75 -59.99 -0.02
C GLY A 197 -9.63 -60.84 0.63
N ALA A 198 -9.61 -60.98 1.96
CA ALA A 198 -8.46 -61.53 2.70
C ALA A 198 -8.29 -63.05 2.63
N SER A 199 -7.03 -63.52 2.63
CA SER A 199 -6.61 -64.72 3.39
C SER A 199 -5.10 -64.71 3.66
N THR A 200 -4.64 -65.52 4.62
CA THR A 200 -3.28 -65.57 5.18
C THR A 200 -2.67 -66.97 5.04
N ALA A 201 -1.40 -67.09 4.63
CA ALA A 201 -0.51 -68.22 4.96
C ALA A 201 0.96 -67.90 4.59
N ALA A 202 1.91 -68.62 5.20
CA ALA A 202 3.36 -68.54 4.92
C ALA A 202 4.01 -69.98 4.98
N PRO A 203 5.33 -70.18 5.12
CA PRO A 203 6.18 -70.87 4.13
C PRO A 203 6.62 -72.29 4.57
N PRO A 204 7.58 -72.98 3.88
CA PRO A 204 9.03 -72.76 4.10
C PRO A 204 9.98 -72.99 2.87
N GLU A 205 11.30 -72.82 3.13
CA GLU A 205 12.54 -73.08 2.33
C GLU A 205 12.90 -74.60 2.19
N PRO A 206 14.07 -75.12 1.64
CA PRO A 206 15.42 -74.51 1.45
C PRO A 206 16.41 -74.98 0.30
N VAL A 207 17.60 -74.31 0.21
CA VAL A 207 19.00 -74.79 -0.09
C VAL A 207 19.53 -75.18 -1.52
N GLY A 208 20.79 -74.73 -1.82
CA GLY A 208 21.82 -75.34 -2.73
C GLY A 208 22.39 -74.41 -3.84
N GLN A 209 23.57 -73.77 -3.78
CA GLN A 209 25.02 -74.18 -3.81
C GLN A 209 25.71 -74.27 -5.22
N ALA A 210 27.02 -73.96 -5.29
CA ALA A 210 27.85 -73.69 -6.51
C ALA A 210 28.97 -74.78 -6.76
N PRO A 211 30.05 -74.67 -7.61
CA PRO A 211 30.86 -73.52 -8.11
C PRO A 211 30.66 -73.27 -9.65
N GLY A 212 31.60 -72.96 -10.59
CA GLY A 212 33.07 -72.70 -10.71
C GLY A 212 33.60 -73.06 -12.13
N ALA A 213 34.84 -72.82 -12.61
CA ALA A 213 35.90 -71.81 -12.39
C ALA A 213 37.10 -72.05 -13.37
N ASP A 214 37.62 -71.05 -14.11
CA ASP A 214 38.96 -71.05 -14.76
C ASP A 214 39.38 -69.66 -15.31
N ALA A 215 40.65 -69.45 -15.74
CA ALA A 215 41.33 -68.15 -15.97
C ALA A 215 41.95 -67.99 -17.40
N PRO A 216 42.74 -66.94 -17.81
CA PRO A 216 43.29 -65.77 -17.07
C PRO A 216 43.41 -64.38 -17.81
N ALA A 217 43.94 -63.39 -17.05
CA ALA A 217 44.71 -62.18 -17.46
C ALA A 217 44.02 -60.98 -18.17
N GLY A 218 44.29 -59.74 -17.71
CA GLY A 218 43.74 -58.50 -18.32
C GLY A 218 43.94 -57.12 -17.65
N ASP A 219 44.87 -56.98 -16.69
CA ASP A 219 45.50 -55.74 -16.14
C ASP A 219 44.74 -54.45 -15.70
N THR A 220 45.31 -53.82 -14.65
CA THR A 220 45.18 -52.42 -14.19
C THR A 220 43.89 -51.88 -13.50
N THR A 221 43.92 -51.97 -12.16
CA THR A 221 43.72 -50.84 -11.22
C THR A 221 42.38 -50.09 -11.21
N ASP A 222 41.41 -50.61 -10.45
CA ASP A 222 40.25 -49.83 -9.97
C ASP A 222 40.49 -49.34 -8.52
N ALA A 223 40.14 -48.08 -8.22
CA ALA A 223 40.60 -47.40 -7.00
C ALA A 223 39.50 -47.27 -5.94
N THR A 224 39.60 -48.06 -4.87
CA THR A 224 38.68 -48.03 -3.72
C THR A 224 38.74 -46.69 -2.97
N SER A 225 37.84 -45.75 -3.31
CA SER A 225 37.73 -44.45 -2.63
C SER A 225 36.61 -44.48 -1.58
N THR A 226 37.00 -44.42 -0.30
CA THR A 226 36.06 -44.47 0.83
C THR A 226 35.20 -43.20 0.90
N SER A 227 33.88 -43.35 0.89
CA SER A 227 32.92 -42.25 1.01
C SER A 227 32.83 -41.72 2.44
N ALA A 228 33.75 -40.83 2.80
CA ALA A 228 33.70 -40.10 4.07
C ALA A 228 32.42 -39.21 4.17
N PRO A 229 31.72 -39.16 5.32
CA PRO A 229 30.56 -38.27 5.50
C PRO A 229 30.94 -36.79 5.36
N ALA A 230 30.15 -36.04 4.58
CA ALA A 230 30.43 -34.64 4.29
C ALA A 230 30.20 -33.72 5.50
N ASP A 231 31.29 -33.21 6.07
CA ASP A 231 31.23 -32.22 7.16
C ASP A 231 30.76 -30.86 6.61
N GLY A 232 29.60 -30.39 7.08
CA GLY A 232 28.84 -29.25 6.51
C GLY A 232 29.45 -27.87 6.81
N GLY A 233 30.73 -27.67 6.50
CA GLY A 233 31.48 -26.42 6.64
C GLY A 233 30.98 -25.33 5.69
N PHE A 234 30.42 -24.26 6.25
CA PHE A 234 29.80 -23.14 5.53
C PHE A 234 30.84 -22.36 4.70
N GLU A 235 30.82 -22.48 3.38
CA GLU A 235 31.88 -22.02 2.43
C GLU A 235 32.27 -20.53 2.44
N TRP A 236 31.63 -19.67 3.25
CA TRP A 236 31.76 -18.22 3.13
C TRP A 236 33.16 -17.67 3.36
N GLU A 237 33.98 -18.30 4.22
CA GLU A 237 35.39 -17.92 4.40
C GLU A 237 36.22 -18.16 3.12
N ARG A 238 35.93 -19.26 2.40
CA ARG A 238 36.54 -19.58 1.10
C ARG A 238 35.98 -18.70 -0.01
N TRP A 239 34.68 -18.38 0.02
CA TRP A 239 34.06 -17.52 -0.99
C TRP A 239 34.55 -16.08 -0.89
N LEU A 240 34.57 -15.46 0.30
CA LEU A 240 35.06 -14.08 0.49
C LEU A 240 36.53 -13.94 0.05
N GLY A 241 37.41 -14.79 0.60
CA GLY A 241 38.86 -14.68 0.39
C GLY A 241 39.30 -14.97 -1.04
N VAL A 242 38.69 -15.98 -1.70
CA VAL A 242 39.11 -16.42 -3.03
C VAL A 242 38.30 -15.72 -4.14
N ARG A 243 36.98 -15.98 -4.19
CA ARG A 243 36.12 -15.60 -5.32
C ARG A 243 35.59 -14.16 -5.21
N GLY A 244 35.20 -13.72 -4.01
CA GLY A 244 34.64 -12.39 -3.75
C GLY A 244 35.66 -11.28 -4.00
N ALA A 245 36.85 -11.38 -3.41
CA ALA A 245 37.93 -10.41 -3.63
C ALA A 245 38.34 -10.29 -5.12
N ALA A 246 38.44 -11.41 -5.84
CA ALA A 246 38.74 -11.41 -7.27
C ALA A 246 37.61 -10.80 -8.12
N ALA A 247 36.34 -11.12 -7.82
CA ALA A 247 35.18 -10.55 -8.53
C ALA A 247 35.04 -9.04 -8.30
N LEU A 248 35.31 -8.55 -7.08
CA LEU A 248 35.32 -7.12 -6.75
C LEU A 248 36.46 -6.38 -7.48
N GLY A 249 37.65 -6.98 -7.58
CA GLY A 249 38.74 -6.45 -8.39
C GLY A 249 38.39 -6.34 -9.88
N GLY A 250 37.75 -7.38 -10.45
CA GLY A 250 37.29 -7.39 -11.84
C GLY A 250 36.19 -6.34 -12.12
N LEU A 251 35.26 -6.14 -11.18
CA LEU A 251 34.24 -5.11 -11.26
C LEU A 251 34.85 -3.70 -11.24
N ALA A 252 35.80 -3.44 -10.33
CA ALA A 252 36.52 -2.17 -10.26
C ALA A 252 37.27 -1.86 -11.57
N LEU A 253 37.91 -2.87 -12.18
CA LEU A 253 38.60 -2.73 -13.46
C LEU A 253 37.62 -2.40 -14.62
N THR A 254 36.44 -3.02 -14.63
CA THR A 254 35.41 -2.75 -15.65
C THR A 254 34.86 -1.32 -15.53
N VAL A 255 34.67 -0.83 -14.30
CA VAL A 255 34.26 0.56 -14.04
C VAL A 255 35.34 1.54 -14.50
N ALA A 256 36.62 1.28 -14.24
CA ALA A 256 37.72 2.11 -14.73
C ALA A 256 37.76 2.20 -16.27
N ALA A 257 37.55 1.08 -16.96
CA ALA A 257 37.48 1.05 -18.43
C ALA A 257 36.29 1.85 -19.00
N ALA A 258 35.13 1.85 -18.31
CA ALA A 258 33.98 2.64 -18.72
C ALA A 258 34.23 4.16 -18.59
N TYR A 259 34.87 4.62 -17.52
CA TYR A 259 35.30 6.01 -17.37
C TYR A 259 36.32 6.41 -18.45
N PHE A 260 37.26 5.53 -18.80
CA PHE A 260 38.22 5.77 -19.88
C PHE A 260 37.54 5.90 -21.26
N PHE A 261 36.54 5.06 -21.56
CA PHE A 261 35.79 5.18 -22.81
C PHE A 261 34.99 6.49 -22.88
N ARG A 262 34.35 6.91 -21.78
CA ARG A 262 33.68 8.22 -21.69
C ARG A 262 34.66 9.38 -21.95
N TYR A 263 35.84 9.34 -21.32
CA TYR A 263 36.89 10.35 -21.53
C TYR A 263 37.30 10.47 -23.00
N SER A 264 37.40 9.36 -23.74
CA SER A 264 37.73 9.40 -25.19
C SER A 264 36.64 10.02 -26.08
N LEU A 265 35.39 10.00 -25.63
CA LEU A 265 34.27 10.69 -26.31
C LEU A 265 34.26 12.19 -25.99
N GLU A 266 34.51 12.55 -24.72
CA GLU A 266 34.62 13.94 -24.26
C GLU A 266 35.86 14.64 -24.86
N ALA A 267 36.92 13.89 -25.15
CA ALA A 267 38.11 14.34 -25.90
C ALA A 267 37.89 14.46 -27.44
N GLY A 268 36.68 14.21 -27.95
CA GLY A 268 36.29 14.54 -29.34
C GLY A 268 36.81 13.62 -30.44
N LEU A 269 37.42 12.47 -30.13
CA LEU A 269 38.24 11.68 -31.06
C LEU A 269 37.50 10.96 -32.22
N LEU A 270 36.16 11.01 -32.30
CA LEU A 270 35.36 10.30 -33.31
C LEU A 270 34.17 11.12 -33.82
N GLY A 271 34.06 11.34 -35.15
CA GLY A 271 33.01 12.15 -35.77
C GLY A 271 31.69 11.40 -36.11
N PRO A 272 30.55 12.10 -36.30
CA PRO A 272 29.21 11.51 -36.45
C PRO A 272 29.07 10.41 -37.49
N THR A 273 29.52 10.62 -38.73
CA THR A 273 29.38 9.66 -39.82
C THR A 273 30.15 8.37 -39.55
N ALA A 274 31.35 8.49 -38.96
CA ALA A 274 32.13 7.33 -38.54
C ALA A 274 31.43 6.53 -37.43
N ARG A 275 30.77 7.20 -36.46
CA ARG A 275 29.97 6.52 -35.42
C ARG A 275 28.84 5.67 -36.02
N VAL A 276 28.11 6.20 -37.01
CA VAL A 276 27.01 5.48 -37.69
C VAL A 276 27.55 4.31 -38.52
N ILE A 277 28.60 4.52 -39.32
CA ILE A 277 29.19 3.48 -40.18
C ILE A 277 29.79 2.35 -39.33
N LEU A 278 30.59 2.67 -38.30
CA LEU A 278 31.19 1.68 -37.40
C LEU A 278 30.11 0.94 -36.59
N GLY A 279 29.10 1.63 -36.08
CA GLY A 279 27.97 1.00 -35.39
C GLY A 279 27.16 0.05 -36.27
N THR A 280 26.92 0.45 -37.54
CA THR A 280 26.23 -0.41 -38.52
C THR A 280 27.08 -1.63 -38.87
N ALA A 281 28.36 -1.44 -39.20
CA ALA A 281 29.29 -2.51 -39.55
C ALA A 281 29.49 -3.50 -38.39
N LEU A 282 29.64 -3.01 -37.15
CA LEU A 282 29.70 -3.83 -35.94
C LEU A 282 28.39 -4.59 -35.72
N GLY A 283 27.24 -3.96 -35.95
CA GLY A 283 25.93 -4.58 -35.88
C GLY A 283 25.77 -5.77 -36.84
N VAL A 284 26.11 -5.57 -38.12
CA VAL A 284 26.13 -6.64 -39.13
C VAL A 284 27.14 -7.73 -38.75
N ALA A 285 28.36 -7.36 -38.35
CA ALA A 285 29.41 -8.31 -37.99
C ALA A 285 29.02 -9.19 -36.79
N CYS A 286 28.34 -8.63 -35.77
CA CYS A 286 27.81 -9.41 -34.66
C CYS A 286 26.75 -10.43 -35.11
N ILE A 287 25.81 -10.04 -35.98
CA ILE A 287 24.79 -10.99 -36.51
C ILE A 287 25.45 -12.06 -37.39
N ALA A 288 26.40 -11.69 -38.24
CA ALA A 288 27.12 -12.63 -39.11
C ALA A 288 27.98 -13.63 -38.30
N ALA A 289 28.76 -13.15 -37.33
CA ALA A 289 29.53 -14.00 -36.41
C ALA A 289 28.63 -14.93 -35.59
N ALA A 290 27.41 -14.48 -35.24
CA ALA A 290 26.41 -15.25 -34.53
C ALA A 290 25.71 -16.33 -35.37
N GLU A 291 25.66 -16.23 -36.70
CA GLU A 291 25.26 -17.35 -37.57
C GLU A 291 26.46 -18.25 -37.94
N GLY A 292 27.67 -17.69 -37.91
CA GLY A 292 28.92 -18.35 -38.25
C GLY A 292 29.45 -19.36 -37.20
N PRO A 293 30.77 -19.64 -37.19
CA PRO A 293 31.33 -20.79 -36.47
C PRO A 293 31.14 -20.74 -34.95
N LEU A 294 30.96 -19.55 -34.34
CA LEU A 294 30.69 -19.41 -32.90
C LEU A 294 29.44 -20.19 -32.48
N ARG A 295 28.39 -20.22 -33.32
CA ARG A 295 27.13 -20.95 -33.06
C ARG A 295 27.33 -22.46 -32.91
N ARG A 296 28.36 -23.04 -33.55
CA ARG A 296 28.70 -24.46 -33.43
C ARG A 296 29.34 -24.82 -32.09
N ARG A 297 29.94 -23.85 -31.39
CA ARG A 297 30.69 -24.07 -30.13
C ARG A 297 30.00 -23.46 -28.89
N TYR A 298 29.32 -22.32 -29.03
CA TYR A 298 28.71 -21.57 -27.92
C TYR A 298 27.35 -20.97 -28.29
N ARG A 299 26.27 -21.78 -28.22
CA ARG A 299 24.90 -21.34 -28.60
C ARG A 299 24.44 -20.08 -27.85
N VAL A 300 24.55 -20.07 -26.52
CA VAL A 300 24.08 -18.95 -25.67
C VAL A 300 24.78 -17.64 -26.04
N LEU A 301 26.11 -17.67 -26.24
CA LEU A 301 26.88 -16.51 -26.68
C LEU A 301 26.41 -16.02 -28.07
N GLY A 302 26.14 -16.94 -29.00
CA GLY A 302 25.60 -16.60 -30.32
C GLY A 302 24.25 -15.91 -30.29
N ASP A 303 23.36 -16.25 -29.34
CA ASP A 303 22.05 -15.60 -29.23
C ASP A 303 22.13 -14.21 -28.59
N TRP A 304 22.98 -14.02 -27.57
CA TRP A 304 23.28 -12.69 -27.04
C TRP A 304 23.99 -11.80 -28.07
N LEU A 305 24.91 -12.36 -28.87
CA LEU A 305 25.64 -11.62 -29.91
C LEU A 305 24.73 -11.18 -31.07
N ALA A 306 23.78 -12.03 -31.49
CA ALA A 306 22.75 -11.64 -32.45
C ALA A 306 21.82 -10.56 -31.89
N GLY A 307 21.47 -10.63 -30.61
CA GLY A 307 20.71 -9.58 -29.93
C GLY A 307 21.46 -8.25 -29.87
N ALA A 308 22.73 -8.27 -29.48
CA ALA A 308 23.60 -7.08 -29.47
C ALA A 308 23.76 -6.47 -30.87
N GLY A 309 23.94 -7.31 -31.90
CA GLY A 309 24.00 -6.86 -33.29
C GLY A 309 22.70 -6.21 -33.79
N GLY A 310 21.54 -6.80 -33.46
CA GLY A 310 20.23 -6.22 -33.74
C GLY A 310 20.02 -4.87 -33.07
N ALA A 311 20.40 -4.74 -31.79
CA ALA A 311 20.33 -3.49 -31.04
C ALA A 311 21.28 -2.42 -31.64
N GLY A 312 22.49 -2.81 -32.04
CA GLY A 312 23.46 -1.93 -32.69
C GLY A 312 22.97 -1.36 -34.03
N LEU A 313 22.41 -2.22 -34.89
CA LEU A 313 21.77 -1.77 -36.14
C LEU A 313 20.58 -0.84 -35.88
N TYR A 314 19.75 -1.17 -34.90
CA TYR A 314 18.57 -0.39 -34.55
C TYR A 314 18.94 1.03 -34.06
N LEU A 315 19.96 1.13 -33.20
CA LEU A 315 20.54 2.41 -32.77
C LEU A 315 21.20 3.18 -33.92
N ALA A 316 21.86 2.48 -34.85
CA ALA A 316 22.52 3.11 -36.00
C ALA A 316 21.51 3.73 -36.99
N PHE A 317 20.43 3.02 -37.33
CA PHE A 317 19.37 3.59 -38.19
C PHE A 317 18.60 4.73 -37.51
N TRP A 318 18.31 4.61 -36.21
CA TRP A 318 17.74 5.71 -35.45
C TRP A 318 18.64 6.94 -35.45
N ALA A 319 19.94 6.78 -35.14
CA ALA A 319 20.88 7.88 -35.12
C ALA A 319 21.06 8.51 -36.50
N ALA A 320 21.14 7.70 -37.56
CA ALA A 320 21.24 8.16 -38.94
C ALA A 320 20.05 9.05 -39.35
N SER A 321 18.82 8.72 -38.93
CA SER A 321 17.62 9.47 -39.34
C SER A 321 17.27 10.60 -38.35
N ALA A 322 17.10 10.29 -37.07
CA ALA A 322 16.57 11.23 -36.07
C ALA A 322 17.62 12.09 -35.36
N LEU A 323 18.86 11.60 -35.18
CA LEU A 323 19.91 12.33 -34.46
C LEU A 323 20.82 13.15 -35.39
N TYR A 324 21.08 12.64 -36.61
CA TYR A 324 22.03 13.24 -37.55
C TYR A 324 21.43 13.65 -38.91
N GLY A 325 20.14 13.35 -39.19
CA GLY A 325 19.47 13.78 -40.43
C GLY A 325 20.04 13.22 -41.74
N MET A 326 20.91 12.20 -41.67
CA MET A 326 21.61 11.60 -42.82
C MET A 326 20.71 10.79 -43.76
N VAL A 327 19.55 10.34 -43.27
CA VAL A 327 18.63 9.44 -43.99
C VAL A 327 17.18 9.90 -43.80
N PRO A 328 16.37 10.03 -44.89
CA PRO A 328 14.97 10.42 -44.82
C PRO A 328 14.13 9.54 -43.87
N LEU A 329 13.16 10.15 -43.18
CA LEU A 329 12.39 9.51 -42.11
C LEU A 329 11.77 8.16 -42.51
N LEU A 330 11.21 8.06 -43.73
CA LEU A 330 10.60 6.82 -44.24
C LEU A 330 11.64 5.71 -44.45
N ALA A 331 12.87 6.06 -44.86
CA ALA A 331 13.95 5.09 -45.04
C ALA A 331 14.54 4.67 -43.68
N GLY A 332 14.62 5.58 -42.70
CA GLY A 332 14.94 5.24 -41.31
C GLY A 332 13.91 4.27 -40.70
N PHE A 333 12.62 4.58 -40.86
CA PHE A 333 11.50 3.74 -40.40
C PHE A 333 11.51 2.37 -41.08
N ALA A 334 11.70 2.32 -42.40
CA ALA A 334 11.82 1.06 -43.14
C ALA A 334 13.03 0.23 -42.69
N GLY A 335 14.17 0.85 -42.43
CA GLY A 335 15.37 0.19 -41.88
C GLY A 335 15.12 -0.42 -40.49
N MET A 336 14.53 0.34 -39.58
CA MET A 336 14.20 -0.12 -38.22
C MET A 336 13.12 -1.22 -38.22
N ALA A 337 12.13 -1.14 -39.13
CA ALA A 337 11.16 -2.21 -39.37
C ALA A 337 11.81 -3.47 -39.98
N ALA A 338 12.75 -3.33 -40.92
CA ALA A 338 13.49 -4.45 -41.51
C ALA A 338 14.40 -5.15 -40.50
N VAL A 339 15.09 -4.41 -39.63
CA VAL A 339 15.84 -4.96 -38.48
C VAL A 339 14.90 -5.72 -37.54
N THR A 340 13.73 -5.16 -37.24
CA THR A 340 12.70 -5.82 -36.42
C THR A 340 12.23 -7.14 -37.04
N ALA A 341 11.91 -7.15 -38.33
CA ALA A 341 11.51 -8.36 -39.06
C ALA A 341 12.65 -9.40 -39.13
N THR A 342 13.90 -8.95 -39.30
CA THR A 342 15.07 -9.84 -39.29
C THR A 342 15.27 -10.45 -37.90
N CYS A 343 15.12 -9.68 -36.82
CA CYS A 343 15.18 -10.21 -35.46
C CYS A 343 14.06 -11.22 -35.19
N ALA A 344 12.82 -10.95 -35.64
CA ALA A 344 11.71 -11.91 -35.53
C ALA A 344 11.99 -13.21 -36.30
N LEU A 345 12.49 -13.13 -37.53
CA LEU A 345 12.87 -14.29 -38.35
C LEU A 345 14.05 -15.06 -37.75
N LEU A 346 15.04 -14.39 -37.18
CA LEU A 346 16.17 -15.00 -36.48
C LEU A 346 15.73 -15.69 -35.19
N ALA A 347 14.85 -15.07 -34.40
CA ALA A 347 14.27 -15.68 -33.20
C ALA A 347 13.55 -16.99 -33.55
N VAL A 348 12.71 -16.98 -34.60
CA VAL A 348 12.13 -18.21 -35.15
C VAL A 348 13.23 -19.19 -35.59
N ARG A 349 14.16 -18.82 -36.47
CA ARG A 349 15.19 -19.76 -36.97
C ARG A 349 16.03 -20.40 -35.86
N ARG A 350 16.36 -19.66 -34.80
CA ARG A 350 17.22 -20.10 -33.68
C ARG A 350 16.51 -20.79 -32.53
N ARG A 351 15.20 -20.56 -32.37
CA ARG A 351 14.42 -20.86 -31.15
C ARG A 351 14.85 -20.02 -29.93
N ALA A 352 15.35 -18.80 -30.14
CA ALA A 352 15.86 -17.92 -29.08
C ALA A 352 14.83 -16.86 -28.66
N PRO A 353 14.19 -16.95 -27.47
CA PRO A 353 13.18 -15.99 -27.03
C PRO A 353 13.76 -14.60 -26.73
N ALA A 354 15.04 -14.50 -26.35
CA ALA A 354 15.72 -13.22 -26.13
C ALA A 354 15.72 -12.32 -27.39
N ILE A 355 15.87 -12.92 -28.58
CA ILE A 355 15.83 -12.21 -29.86
C ILE A 355 14.39 -11.79 -30.20
N ALA A 356 13.38 -12.56 -29.78
CA ALA A 356 11.97 -12.18 -29.93
C ALA A 356 11.59 -11.00 -29.01
N ILE A 357 12.11 -10.96 -27.78
CA ILE A 357 11.95 -9.82 -26.87
C ILE A 357 12.59 -8.56 -27.46
N LEU A 358 13.78 -8.69 -28.07
CA LEU A 358 14.40 -7.57 -28.78
C LEU A 358 13.58 -7.10 -29.99
N ALA A 359 13.03 -8.03 -30.79
CA ALA A 359 12.15 -7.70 -31.92
C ALA A 359 10.88 -6.96 -31.44
N PHE A 360 10.28 -7.40 -30.33
CA PHE A 360 9.19 -6.69 -29.67
C PHE A 360 9.60 -5.26 -29.26
N LEU A 361 10.71 -5.12 -28.52
CA LEU A 361 11.20 -3.80 -28.06
C LEU A 361 11.50 -2.86 -29.24
N GLY A 362 12.14 -3.35 -30.29
CA GLY A 362 12.42 -2.58 -31.50
C GLY A 362 11.16 -2.19 -32.27
N GLY A 363 10.21 -3.13 -32.45
CA GLY A 363 8.93 -2.81 -33.10
C GLY A 363 8.18 -1.70 -32.37
N PHE A 364 7.98 -1.85 -31.06
CA PHE A 364 7.24 -0.87 -30.26
C PHE A 364 7.98 0.45 -30.02
N ALA A 365 9.32 0.48 -30.07
CA ALA A 365 10.07 1.73 -29.98
C ALA A 365 10.07 2.55 -31.28
N THR A 366 9.84 1.93 -32.45
CA THR A 366 10.04 2.60 -33.75
C THR A 366 9.14 3.84 -33.95
N PRO A 367 7.83 3.81 -33.65
CA PRO A 367 6.97 4.99 -33.81
C PRO A 367 7.30 6.14 -32.84
N ALA A 368 7.76 5.82 -31.63
CA ALA A 368 8.16 6.83 -30.64
C ALA A 368 9.50 7.48 -31.00
N LEU A 369 10.50 6.68 -31.40
CA LEU A 369 11.85 7.15 -31.75
C LEU A 369 11.92 7.94 -33.05
N LEU A 370 10.95 7.75 -33.95
CA LEU A 370 10.80 8.47 -35.21
C LEU A 370 9.53 9.36 -35.22
N SER A 371 9.05 9.77 -34.04
CA SER A 371 7.86 10.60 -33.93
C SER A 371 8.06 11.99 -34.54
N THR A 372 7.07 12.44 -35.31
CA THR A 372 7.04 13.79 -35.93
C THR A 372 6.22 14.79 -35.12
N GLY A 373 5.66 14.39 -33.98
CA GLY A 373 4.65 15.17 -33.26
C GLY A 373 3.28 15.26 -33.96
N SER A 374 3.14 14.79 -35.20
CA SER A 374 1.87 14.83 -35.94
C SER A 374 0.98 13.62 -35.60
N ASP A 375 -0.26 13.90 -35.17
CA ASP A 375 -1.23 12.87 -34.78
C ASP A 375 -1.86 12.20 -36.00
N ARG A 376 -1.36 10.99 -36.32
CA ARG A 376 -1.77 10.16 -37.47
C ARG A 376 -2.23 8.77 -37.00
N PRO A 377 -3.39 8.68 -36.31
CA PRO A 377 -3.79 7.46 -35.59
C PRO A 377 -3.96 6.25 -36.50
N ILE A 378 -4.53 6.43 -37.71
CA ILE A 378 -4.74 5.33 -38.66
C ILE A 378 -3.40 4.68 -39.05
N ALA A 379 -2.36 5.49 -39.31
CA ALA A 379 -1.03 4.96 -39.67
C ALA A 379 -0.35 4.27 -38.48
N LEU A 380 -0.44 4.86 -37.28
CA LEU A 380 0.12 4.28 -36.05
C LEU A 380 -0.53 2.92 -35.73
N PHE A 381 -1.86 2.87 -35.68
CA PHE A 381 -2.58 1.67 -35.30
C PHE A 381 -2.59 0.60 -36.40
N ALA A 382 -2.52 0.97 -37.69
CA ALA A 382 -2.28 -0.01 -38.76
C ALA A 382 -0.88 -0.65 -38.65
N TYR A 383 0.16 0.14 -38.34
CA TYR A 383 1.50 -0.40 -38.08
C TYR A 383 1.52 -1.33 -36.86
N LEU A 384 0.92 -0.92 -35.74
CA LEU A 384 0.84 -1.75 -34.53
C LEU A 384 0.05 -3.04 -34.76
N LEU A 385 -1.05 -2.99 -35.53
CA LEU A 385 -1.85 -4.17 -35.87
C LEU A 385 -1.06 -5.18 -36.74
N LEU A 386 -0.24 -4.68 -37.68
CA LEU A 386 0.67 -5.49 -38.48
C LEU A 386 1.81 -6.10 -37.64
N LEU A 387 2.40 -5.31 -36.73
CA LEU A 387 3.43 -5.75 -35.79
C LEU A 387 2.90 -6.83 -34.85
N ASP A 388 1.75 -6.61 -34.22
CA ASP A 388 1.06 -7.58 -33.36
C ASP A 388 0.71 -8.84 -34.14
N GLY A 389 0.15 -8.72 -35.35
CA GLY A 389 -0.09 -9.86 -36.23
C GLY A 389 1.18 -10.71 -36.46
N GLY A 390 2.31 -10.06 -36.74
CA GLY A 390 3.61 -10.72 -36.88
C GLY A 390 4.10 -11.40 -35.59
N LEU A 391 4.05 -10.70 -34.46
CA LEU A 391 4.48 -11.24 -33.15
C LEU A 391 3.59 -12.40 -32.69
N LEU A 392 2.28 -12.33 -32.94
CA LEU A 392 1.32 -13.39 -32.64
C LEU A 392 1.48 -14.61 -33.55
N LEU A 393 1.87 -14.42 -34.82
CA LEU A 393 2.25 -15.51 -35.72
C LEU A 393 3.56 -16.18 -35.26
N VAL A 394 4.57 -15.41 -34.85
CA VAL A 394 5.82 -15.93 -34.26
C VAL A 394 5.53 -16.73 -32.97
N ALA A 395 4.69 -16.19 -32.08
CA ALA A 395 4.27 -16.86 -30.86
C ALA A 395 3.51 -18.17 -31.15
N ARG A 396 2.54 -18.15 -32.08
CA ARG A 396 1.82 -19.37 -32.54
C ARG A 396 2.75 -20.41 -33.14
N ALA A 397 3.71 -20.01 -33.96
CA ALA A 397 4.66 -20.93 -34.59
C ALA A 397 5.52 -21.69 -33.56
N ARG A 398 5.69 -21.16 -32.34
CA ARG A 398 6.63 -21.70 -31.33
C ARG A 398 6.09 -21.90 -29.92
N GLY A 399 4.81 -21.64 -29.69
CA GLY A 399 4.17 -21.79 -28.38
C GLY A 399 4.51 -20.69 -27.36
N TRP A 400 5.46 -19.80 -27.65
CA TRP A 400 5.98 -18.79 -26.72
C TRP A 400 4.87 -17.90 -26.13
N SER A 401 4.58 -18.13 -24.86
CA SER A 401 3.45 -17.55 -24.13
C SER A 401 3.67 -16.10 -23.70
N LEU A 402 4.94 -15.69 -23.55
CA LEU A 402 5.35 -14.34 -23.14
C LEU A 402 5.22 -13.30 -24.27
N VAL A 403 5.45 -13.68 -25.53
CA VAL A 403 5.45 -12.73 -26.66
C VAL A 403 4.07 -12.08 -26.90
N PRO A 404 2.93 -12.82 -26.86
CA PRO A 404 1.59 -12.24 -26.91
C PRO A 404 1.31 -11.28 -25.74
N ALA A 405 1.76 -11.61 -24.53
CA ALA A 405 1.54 -10.79 -23.35
C ALA A 405 2.31 -9.46 -23.42
N LEU A 406 3.56 -9.48 -23.92
CA LEU A 406 4.35 -8.29 -24.19
C LEU A 406 3.70 -7.42 -25.28
N ALA A 407 3.33 -8.02 -26.41
CA ALA A 407 2.65 -7.36 -27.54
C ALA A 407 1.39 -6.62 -27.07
N LEU A 408 0.50 -7.30 -26.33
CA LEU A 408 -0.70 -6.71 -25.75
C LEU A 408 -0.38 -5.54 -24.81
N GLY A 409 0.65 -5.67 -23.97
CA GLY A 409 1.08 -4.59 -23.07
C GLY A 409 1.60 -3.35 -23.79
N GLY A 410 2.40 -3.54 -24.85
CA GLY A 410 2.88 -2.45 -25.70
C GLY A 410 1.74 -1.74 -26.45
N THR A 411 0.81 -2.50 -27.02
CA THR A 411 -0.33 -1.94 -27.75
C THR A 411 -1.32 -1.25 -26.81
N ALA A 412 -1.57 -1.81 -25.62
CA ALA A 412 -2.39 -1.16 -24.60
C ALA A 412 -1.78 0.17 -24.11
N LEU A 413 -0.44 0.26 -24.01
CA LEU A 413 0.26 1.52 -23.69
C LEU A 413 0.04 2.57 -24.80
N TYR A 414 0.23 2.22 -26.07
CA TYR A 414 0.00 3.15 -27.19
C TYR A 414 -1.47 3.60 -27.29
N GLN A 415 -2.42 2.67 -27.09
CA GLN A 415 -3.84 3.01 -27.06
C GLN A 415 -4.15 3.95 -25.88
N LEU A 416 -3.69 3.65 -24.67
CA LEU A 416 -3.90 4.51 -23.50
C LEU A 416 -3.29 5.92 -23.70
N LEU A 417 -2.06 6.02 -24.22
CA LEU A 417 -1.42 7.32 -24.48
C LEU A 417 -2.22 8.15 -25.49
N TRP A 418 -2.65 7.56 -26.61
CA TRP A 418 -3.43 8.27 -27.62
C TRP A 418 -4.83 8.67 -27.11
N ILE A 419 -5.49 7.76 -26.40
CA ILE A 419 -6.83 7.96 -25.82
C ILE A 419 -6.80 9.03 -24.71
N THR A 420 -5.72 9.12 -23.93
CA THR A 420 -5.57 10.17 -22.91
C THR A 420 -5.21 11.52 -23.54
N PHE A 421 -4.15 11.61 -24.35
CA PHE A 421 -3.51 12.88 -24.69
C PHE A 421 -3.93 13.51 -26.04
N THR A 422 -4.44 12.75 -27.00
CA THR A 422 -4.72 13.26 -28.38
C THR A 422 -6.14 12.99 -28.89
N MET A 423 -6.91 12.13 -28.21
CA MET A 423 -8.28 11.78 -28.62
C MET A 423 -9.32 12.82 -28.14
N GLY A 424 -9.92 13.54 -29.10
CA GLY A 424 -11.08 14.41 -28.89
C GLY A 424 -12.45 13.75 -29.17
N PRO A 425 -13.58 14.42 -28.85
CA PRO A 425 -14.94 13.88 -28.96
C PRO A 425 -15.30 13.32 -30.35
N ASP A 426 -14.91 14.02 -31.43
CA ASP A 426 -15.26 13.66 -32.81
C ASP A 426 -14.67 12.30 -33.24
N ARG A 427 -13.66 11.81 -32.51
CA ARG A 427 -12.93 10.60 -32.83
C ARG A 427 -13.35 9.39 -31.99
N VAL A 428 -14.41 9.50 -31.19
CA VAL A 428 -14.95 8.40 -30.37
C VAL A 428 -15.28 7.16 -31.20
N GLY A 429 -15.83 7.32 -32.42
CA GLY A 429 -16.06 6.20 -33.34
C GLY A 429 -14.78 5.49 -33.80
N LEU A 430 -13.70 6.23 -34.03
CA LEU A 430 -12.39 5.65 -34.39
C LEU A 430 -11.75 4.93 -33.20
N GLY A 431 -11.83 5.51 -32.00
CA GLY A 431 -11.36 4.86 -30.76
C GLY A 431 -12.11 3.56 -30.45
N LEU A 432 -13.43 3.54 -30.66
CA LEU A 432 -14.26 2.34 -30.58
C LEU A 432 -13.77 1.25 -31.55
N ALA A 433 -13.56 1.62 -32.83
CA ALA A 433 -13.12 0.69 -33.86
C ALA A 433 -11.72 0.11 -33.56
N ILE A 434 -10.77 0.94 -33.10
CA ILE A 434 -9.44 0.51 -32.68
C ILE A 434 -9.53 -0.48 -31.50
N ALA A 435 -10.26 -0.13 -30.45
CA ALA A 435 -10.40 -0.96 -29.26
C ALA A 435 -11.00 -2.35 -29.58
N LEU A 436 -12.06 -2.39 -30.39
CA LEU A 436 -12.70 -3.63 -30.81
C LEU A 436 -11.83 -4.45 -31.77
N ALA A 437 -11.11 -3.80 -32.71
CA ALA A 437 -10.23 -4.50 -33.64
C ALA A 437 -9.09 -5.24 -32.92
N PHE A 438 -8.35 -4.56 -32.03
CA PHE A 438 -7.27 -5.21 -31.29
C PHE A 438 -7.80 -6.25 -30.29
N ALA A 439 -8.93 -6.00 -29.61
CA ALA A 439 -9.57 -7.00 -28.77
C ALA A 439 -9.92 -8.28 -29.56
N ALA A 440 -10.46 -8.13 -30.77
CA ALA A 440 -10.75 -9.25 -31.67
C ALA A 440 -9.46 -9.95 -32.12
N THR A 441 -8.41 -9.23 -32.54
CA THR A 441 -7.13 -9.80 -32.98
C THR A 441 -6.47 -10.64 -31.89
N PHE A 442 -6.32 -10.12 -30.66
CA PHE A 442 -5.70 -10.86 -29.57
C PHE A 442 -6.59 -12.01 -29.03
N SER A 443 -7.91 -11.86 -29.05
CA SER A 443 -8.83 -12.96 -28.70
C SER A 443 -8.79 -14.08 -29.73
N ALA A 444 -8.77 -13.73 -31.03
CA ALA A 444 -8.63 -14.68 -32.13
C ALA A 444 -7.22 -15.25 -32.27
N ALA A 445 -6.19 -14.68 -31.61
CA ALA A 445 -4.81 -15.17 -31.62
C ALA A 445 -4.62 -16.53 -30.92
N ALA A 446 -5.64 -16.98 -30.19
CA ALA A 446 -5.69 -18.21 -29.41
C ALA A 446 -5.19 -19.47 -30.16
N ARG A 447 -4.36 -20.27 -29.46
CA ARG A 447 -4.09 -21.68 -29.77
C ARG A 447 -4.93 -22.58 -28.84
N PRO A 448 -5.49 -23.71 -29.30
CA PRO A 448 -6.15 -24.70 -28.42
C PRO A 448 -5.23 -25.24 -27.31
N ALA A 449 -5.82 -25.92 -26.33
CA ALA A 449 -5.33 -25.94 -24.95
C ALA A 449 -4.27 -27.00 -24.58
N ASP A 450 -3.89 -27.88 -25.51
CA ASP A 450 -3.18 -29.13 -25.21
C ASP A 450 -1.64 -28.98 -25.28
N ALA A 451 -1.08 -28.15 -24.40
CA ALA A 451 0.36 -28.04 -24.18
C ALA A 451 0.69 -27.63 -22.73
N ASP A 452 1.71 -28.27 -22.14
CA ASP A 452 2.11 -28.16 -20.73
C ASP A 452 2.37 -26.72 -20.23
N ASP A 453 2.03 -26.50 -18.95
CA ASP A 453 2.32 -25.40 -17.99
C ASP A 453 2.27 -23.93 -18.48
N ASP A 454 2.89 -23.61 -19.61
CA ASP A 454 2.99 -22.30 -20.26
C ASP A 454 1.63 -21.74 -20.74
N GLY A 455 0.61 -22.60 -20.81
CA GLY A 455 -0.78 -22.26 -21.17
C GLY A 455 -1.48 -21.25 -20.24
N ARG A 456 -0.83 -20.77 -19.17
CA ARG A 456 -1.35 -19.70 -18.31
C ARG A 456 -1.22 -18.31 -18.95
N LEU A 457 -0.05 -17.98 -19.51
CA LEU A 457 0.20 -16.64 -20.09
C LEU A 457 -0.59 -16.41 -21.40
N TRP A 458 -0.80 -17.47 -22.20
CA TRP A 458 -1.72 -17.43 -23.35
C TRP A 458 -3.17 -17.13 -22.97
N ARG A 459 -3.65 -17.69 -21.86
CA ARG A 459 -4.99 -17.40 -21.32
C ARG A 459 -5.06 -15.97 -20.78
N LEU A 460 -4.10 -15.57 -19.95
CA LEU A 460 -3.98 -14.19 -19.44
C LEU A 460 -3.96 -13.14 -20.57
N THR A 461 -3.33 -13.43 -21.71
CA THR A 461 -3.33 -12.50 -22.85
C THR A 461 -4.73 -12.34 -23.46
N ARG A 462 -5.49 -13.42 -23.71
CA ARG A 462 -6.88 -13.35 -24.22
C ARG A 462 -7.77 -12.58 -23.25
N PHE A 463 -7.69 -12.94 -21.96
CA PHE A 463 -8.49 -12.34 -20.91
C PHE A 463 -8.16 -10.85 -20.73
N GLY A 464 -6.86 -10.49 -20.82
CA GLY A 464 -6.41 -9.11 -20.86
C GLY A 464 -6.97 -8.35 -22.08
N ALA A 465 -6.93 -8.94 -23.27
CA ALA A 465 -7.45 -8.30 -24.49
C ALA A 465 -8.97 -8.06 -24.46
N ALA A 466 -9.73 -8.93 -23.77
CA ALA A 466 -11.17 -8.73 -23.55
C ALA A 466 -11.49 -7.69 -22.46
N LEU A 467 -10.60 -7.52 -21.46
CA LEU A 467 -10.87 -6.70 -20.28
C LEU A 467 -10.20 -5.31 -20.28
N LEU A 468 -9.04 -5.15 -20.91
CA LEU A 468 -8.35 -3.86 -21.05
C LEU A 468 -9.21 -2.78 -21.74
N PRO A 469 -10.02 -3.08 -22.78
CA PRO A 469 -10.86 -2.08 -23.42
C PRO A 469 -11.93 -1.43 -22.52
N PHE A 470 -12.31 -2.05 -21.39
CA PHE A 470 -13.18 -1.39 -20.40
C PHE A 470 -12.52 -0.15 -19.79
N LEU A 471 -11.19 -0.10 -19.71
CA LEU A 471 -10.44 1.07 -19.23
C LEU A 471 -10.57 2.27 -20.19
N PHE A 472 -10.79 2.04 -21.49
CA PHE A 472 -11.05 3.12 -22.44
C PHE A 472 -12.45 3.72 -22.25
N GLY A 473 -13.42 2.92 -21.78
CA GLY A 473 -14.71 3.42 -21.33
C GLY A 473 -14.59 4.48 -20.22
N LEU A 474 -13.60 4.34 -19.32
CA LEU A 474 -13.30 5.34 -18.29
C LEU A 474 -12.74 6.66 -18.86
N ARG A 475 -12.14 6.67 -20.07
CA ARG A 475 -11.82 7.94 -20.74
C ARG A 475 -13.08 8.61 -21.30
N PHE A 476 -14.01 7.86 -21.89
CA PHE A 476 -15.22 8.41 -22.49
C PHE A 476 -16.10 9.15 -21.47
N VAL A 477 -16.04 8.74 -20.20
CA VAL A 477 -16.58 9.50 -19.04
C VAL A 477 -16.07 10.94 -19.00
N THR A 478 -14.75 11.11 -19.11
CA THR A 478 -14.03 12.39 -18.99
C THR A 478 -14.02 13.26 -20.25
N LEU A 479 -14.79 12.88 -21.28
CA LEU A 479 -14.99 13.71 -22.47
C LEU A 479 -16.35 14.41 -22.37
N GLU A 480 -16.32 15.74 -22.33
CA GLU A 480 -17.52 16.57 -22.43
C GLU A 480 -18.15 16.47 -23.83
N GLY A 481 -19.44 16.80 -23.95
CA GLY A 481 -20.21 16.68 -25.20
C GLY A 481 -20.51 15.24 -25.67
N VAL A 482 -19.72 14.24 -25.27
CA VAL A 482 -19.92 12.84 -25.70
C VAL A 482 -21.22 12.27 -25.12
N PRO A 483 -22.13 11.72 -25.95
CA PRO A 483 -23.38 11.08 -25.51
C PRO A 483 -23.12 9.69 -24.88
N LEU A 484 -24.13 9.09 -24.24
CA LEU A 484 -23.97 7.79 -23.57
C LEU A 484 -23.81 6.60 -24.54
N TRP A 485 -24.35 6.69 -25.76
CA TRP A 485 -24.46 5.53 -26.66
C TRP A 485 -23.13 4.88 -27.10
N PRO A 486 -22.00 5.59 -27.35
CA PRO A 486 -20.74 4.94 -27.74
C PRO A 486 -20.11 4.16 -26.59
N THR A 487 -20.29 4.64 -25.35
CA THR A 487 -19.92 3.90 -24.14
C THR A 487 -20.81 2.67 -23.99
N GLY A 488 -22.12 2.81 -24.26
CA GLY A 488 -23.06 1.70 -24.24
C GLY A 488 -22.75 0.60 -25.26
N THR A 489 -22.45 0.95 -26.52
CA THR A 489 -22.08 -0.03 -27.55
C THR A 489 -20.76 -0.72 -27.23
N LEU A 490 -19.77 0.02 -26.70
CA LEU A 490 -18.51 -0.57 -26.22
C LEU A 490 -18.78 -1.61 -25.11
N LEU A 491 -19.51 -1.23 -24.06
CA LEU A 491 -19.79 -2.12 -22.93
C LEU A 491 -20.62 -3.34 -23.30
N LEU A 492 -21.60 -3.21 -24.20
CA LEU A 492 -22.37 -4.34 -24.71
C LEU A 492 -21.52 -5.29 -25.55
N ALA A 493 -20.71 -4.76 -26.48
CA ALA A 493 -19.83 -5.57 -27.33
C ALA A 493 -18.76 -6.31 -26.51
N LEU A 494 -18.12 -5.64 -25.55
CA LEU A 494 -17.13 -6.24 -24.66
C LEU A 494 -17.75 -7.26 -23.70
N SER A 495 -18.94 -6.99 -23.16
CA SER A 495 -19.62 -7.94 -22.27
C SER A 495 -20.09 -9.19 -23.01
N ALA A 496 -20.61 -9.05 -24.22
CA ALA A 496 -20.95 -10.18 -25.09
C ALA A 496 -19.69 -10.99 -25.48
N GLY A 497 -18.60 -10.32 -25.86
CA GLY A 497 -17.33 -10.97 -26.20
C GLY A 497 -16.70 -11.69 -25.02
N ALA A 498 -16.65 -11.06 -23.83
CA ALA A 498 -16.12 -11.65 -22.62
C ALA A 498 -16.97 -12.83 -22.11
N ALA A 499 -18.29 -12.79 -22.27
CA ALA A 499 -19.15 -13.92 -21.93
C ALA A 499 -19.04 -15.07 -22.94
N TRP A 500 -18.92 -14.77 -24.24
CA TRP A 500 -18.66 -15.78 -25.28
C TRP A 500 -17.30 -16.47 -25.08
N LEU A 501 -16.25 -15.72 -24.73
CA LEU A 501 -14.96 -16.28 -24.33
C LEU A 501 -15.06 -17.08 -23.02
N GLY A 502 -15.86 -16.60 -22.06
CA GLY A 502 -16.14 -17.31 -20.81
C GLY A 502 -16.78 -18.69 -21.02
N LEU A 503 -17.72 -18.80 -21.95
CA LEU A 503 -18.31 -20.06 -22.38
C LEU A 503 -17.31 -20.92 -23.18
N ARG A 504 -16.67 -20.34 -24.21
CA ARG A 504 -15.78 -21.06 -25.14
C ARG A 504 -14.53 -21.64 -24.47
N ASP A 505 -13.82 -20.86 -23.67
CA ASP A 505 -12.55 -21.26 -23.03
C ASP A 505 -12.80 -21.81 -21.60
N ARG A 506 -14.06 -22.15 -21.25
CA ARG A 506 -14.55 -22.55 -19.90
C ARG A 506 -14.03 -21.62 -18.78
N ALA A 507 -13.91 -20.32 -19.09
CA ALA A 507 -13.33 -19.29 -18.24
C ALA A 507 -14.43 -18.58 -17.42
N SER A 508 -15.02 -19.31 -16.47
CA SER A 508 -16.24 -18.94 -15.74
C SER A 508 -16.23 -17.57 -15.02
N TRP A 509 -15.05 -17.02 -14.73
CA TRP A 509 -14.89 -15.72 -14.09
C TRP A 509 -15.00 -14.52 -15.06
N MET A 510 -14.89 -14.72 -16.38
CA MET A 510 -14.92 -13.61 -17.34
C MET A 510 -16.24 -12.80 -17.36
N PRO A 511 -17.43 -13.42 -17.29
CA PRO A 511 -18.68 -12.67 -17.17
C PRO A 511 -18.74 -11.79 -15.91
N ILE A 512 -18.18 -12.27 -14.79
CA ILE A 512 -18.11 -11.51 -13.53
C ILE A 512 -17.20 -10.28 -13.70
N ALA A 513 -16.06 -10.43 -14.36
CA ALA A 513 -15.14 -9.32 -14.66
C ALA A 513 -15.76 -8.29 -15.62
N ALA A 514 -16.49 -8.74 -16.65
CA ALA A 514 -17.21 -7.86 -17.57
C ALA A 514 -18.38 -7.12 -16.92
N ALA A 515 -19.12 -7.77 -16.02
CA ALA A 515 -20.15 -7.15 -15.20
C ALA A 515 -19.57 -6.06 -14.29
N ALA A 516 -18.46 -6.36 -13.60
CA ALA A 516 -17.75 -5.40 -12.76
C ALA A 516 -17.18 -4.21 -13.55
N GLY A 517 -16.57 -4.46 -14.71
CA GLY A 517 -16.06 -3.42 -15.61
C GLY A 517 -17.17 -2.50 -16.15
N SER A 518 -18.31 -3.08 -16.55
CA SER A 518 -19.48 -2.32 -16.98
C SER A 518 -20.04 -1.43 -15.89
N LEU A 519 -20.20 -1.96 -14.67
CA LEU A 519 -20.65 -1.18 -13.52
C LEU A 519 -19.67 -0.06 -13.15
N ALA A 520 -18.36 -0.31 -13.21
CA ALA A 520 -17.34 0.70 -12.93
C ALA A 520 -17.40 1.87 -13.93
N VAL A 521 -17.49 1.57 -15.23
CA VAL A 521 -17.59 2.60 -16.28
C VAL A 521 -18.89 3.41 -16.17
N LEU A 522 -20.03 2.75 -15.95
CA LEU A 522 -21.33 3.44 -15.83
C LEU A 522 -21.46 4.23 -14.53
N SER A 523 -20.89 3.75 -13.43
CA SER A 523 -20.84 4.50 -12.17
C SER A 523 -19.94 5.74 -12.29
N ALA A 524 -18.78 5.60 -12.93
CA ALA A 524 -17.91 6.75 -13.23
C ALA A 524 -18.60 7.78 -14.15
N TRP A 525 -19.33 7.31 -15.18
CA TRP A 525 -20.13 8.18 -16.04
C TRP A 525 -21.21 8.95 -15.26
N ALA A 526 -22.01 8.25 -14.47
CA ALA A 526 -23.12 8.85 -13.73
C ALA A 526 -22.67 9.79 -12.60
N LEU A 527 -21.48 9.59 -12.02
CA LEU A 527 -20.91 10.46 -10.98
C LEU A 527 -20.21 11.73 -11.54
N THR A 528 -20.12 11.90 -12.86
CA THR A 528 -19.48 13.07 -13.50
C THR A 528 -20.43 13.89 -14.37
N ARG A 529 -21.71 13.52 -14.45
CA ARG A 529 -22.74 14.17 -15.27
C ARG A 529 -23.98 14.46 -14.42
N ALA A 530 -24.55 15.65 -14.56
CA ALA A 530 -25.89 15.91 -14.02
C ALA A 530 -26.94 15.01 -14.71
N LEU A 531 -27.88 14.47 -13.94
CA LEU A 531 -28.87 13.51 -14.45
C LEU A 531 -30.25 14.15 -14.62
N ASP A 532 -30.44 14.78 -15.79
CA ASP A 532 -31.78 15.10 -16.30
C ASP A 532 -32.62 13.83 -16.49
N ALA A 533 -33.95 13.96 -16.44
CA ALA A 533 -34.86 12.82 -16.54
C ALA A 533 -34.66 11.97 -17.81
N SER A 534 -34.28 12.59 -18.93
CA SER A 534 -33.95 11.90 -20.19
C SER A 534 -32.67 11.07 -20.09
N LEU A 535 -31.61 11.61 -19.47
CA LEU A 535 -30.34 10.92 -19.25
C LEU A 535 -30.49 9.81 -18.21
N ALA A 536 -31.30 10.01 -17.17
CA ALA A 536 -31.65 8.97 -16.20
C ALA A 536 -32.35 7.77 -16.87
N TRP A 537 -33.29 8.01 -17.80
CA TRP A 537 -33.90 6.94 -18.58
C TRP A 537 -32.90 6.24 -19.53
N GLN A 538 -32.00 6.96 -20.19
CA GLN A 538 -30.96 6.34 -21.02
C GLN A 538 -29.99 5.47 -20.19
N LEU A 539 -29.59 5.93 -19.01
CA LEU A 539 -28.73 5.18 -18.08
C LEU A 539 -29.44 3.91 -17.58
N VAL A 540 -30.71 4.02 -17.16
CA VAL A 540 -31.49 2.85 -16.72
C VAL A 540 -31.76 1.88 -17.88
N ALA A 541 -32.01 2.37 -19.09
CA ALA A 541 -32.17 1.50 -20.27
C ALA A 541 -30.88 0.74 -20.60
N LEU A 542 -29.70 1.37 -20.50
CA LEU A 542 -28.42 0.72 -20.72
C LEU A 542 -28.07 -0.29 -19.62
N LEU A 543 -28.35 0.04 -18.35
CA LEU A 543 -28.24 -0.91 -17.24
C LEU A 543 -29.19 -2.10 -17.43
N ALA A 544 -30.43 -1.87 -17.85
CA ALA A 544 -31.39 -2.93 -18.16
C ALA A 544 -30.93 -3.81 -19.33
N ALA A 545 -30.36 -3.22 -20.40
CA ALA A 545 -29.84 -3.95 -21.55
C ALA A 545 -28.64 -4.84 -21.20
N LEU A 546 -27.68 -4.34 -20.40
CA LEU A 546 -26.56 -5.14 -19.88
C LEU A 546 -27.04 -6.23 -18.91
N GLY A 547 -27.99 -5.92 -18.02
CA GLY A 547 -28.59 -6.90 -17.13
C GLY A 547 -29.33 -8.01 -17.88
N ALA A 548 -30.09 -7.66 -18.92
CA ALA A 548 -30.77 -8.59 -19.81
C ALA A 548 -29.78 -9.45 -20.62
N LEU A 549 -28.66 -8.88 -21.08
CA LEU A 549 -27.58 -9.63 -21.74
C LEU A 549 -27.02 -10.71 -20.81
N PHE A 550 -26.62 -10.36 -19.58
CA PHE A 550 -26.12 -11.35 -18.62
C PHE A 550 -27.20 -12.38 -18.21
N HIS A 551 -28.47 -11.97 -18.09
CA HIS A 551 -29.57 -12.89 -17.74
C HIS A 551 -29.89 -13.87 -18.88
N ALA A 552 -30.04 -13.40 -20.12
CA ALA A 552 -30.31 -14.24 -21.29
C ALA A 552 -29.16 -15.19 -21.65
N LEU A 553 -27.93 -14.86 -21.25
CA LEU A 553 -26.79 -15.77 -21.31
C LEU A 553 -26.84 -16.80 -20.17
N ALA A 554 -27.23 -16.41 -18.95
CA ALA A 554 -27.40 -17.31 -17.81
C ALA A 554 -28.58 -18.30 -17.95
N GLU A 555 -29.58 -17.97 -18.78
CA GLU A 555 -30.69 -18.85 -19.19
C GLU A 555 -30.37 -19.72 -20.43
N ARG A 556 -29.22 -19.52 -21.08
CA ARG A 556 -28.74 -20.32 -22.22
C ARG A 556 -27.71 -21.39 -21.85
N ALA A 557 -27.33 -21.49 -20.59
CA ALA A 557 -26.62 -22.66 -20.10
C ALA A 557 -27.59 -23.86 -20.12
N PRO A 558 -27.18 -25.05 -20.63
CA PRO A 558 -28.06 -26.20 -20.69
C PRO A 558 -28.50 -26.64 -19.29
N ASP A 559 -29.77 -26.98 -19.15
CA ASP A 559 -30.27 -27.78 -18.03
C ASP A 559 -29.94 -29.27 -18.28
N ASP A 560 -29.99 -30.09 -17.21
CA ASP A 560 -29.33 -31.41 -17.14
C ASP A 560 -29.71 -32.43 -18.22
N GLU A 561 -28.73 -32.89 -19.02
CA GLU A 561 -28.54 -34.31 -19.43
C GLU A 561 -27.24 -34.49 -20.26
N ALA A 562 -26.10 -34.72 -19.58
CA ALA A 562 -24.84 -35.13 -20.21
C ALA A 562 -23.95 -35.93 -19.23
N PRO A 563 -23.23 -36.99 -19.65
CA PRO A 563 -22.38 -37.78 -18.75
C PRO A 563 -21.09 -37.07 -18.31
N ASP A 564 -20.61 -37.46 -17.13
CA ASP A 564 -19.27 -37.36 -16.51
C ASP A 564 -18.28 -36.24 -16.93
N ASP A 565 -17.78 -35.54 -15.90
CA ASP A 565 -16.79 -34.45 -15.90
C ASP A 565 -17.08 -33.19 -16.75
N GLU A 566 -17.54 -33.32 -18.01
CA GLU A 566 -17.86 -32.16 -18.86
C GLU A 566 -19.06 -31.38 -18.29
N ALA A 567 -20.14 -32.08 -17.94
CA ALA A 567 -21.30 -31.49 -17.27
C ALA A 567 -20.92 -30.76 -15.98
N ALA A 568 -19.95 -31.26 -15.22
CA ALA A 568 -19.46 -30.65 -13.99
C ALA A 568 -18.59 -29.39 -14.22
N ALA A 569 -18.07 -29.17 -15.42
CA ALA A 569 -17.42 -27.93 -15.82
C ALA A 569 -18.46 -26.90 -16.30
N ASP A 570 -19.44 -27.34 -17.07
CA ASP A 570 -20.45 -26.47 -17.67
C ASP A 570 -21.51 -26.02 -16.63
N GLU A 571 -21.81 -26.84 -15.61
CA GLU A 571 -22.61 -26.44 -14.43
C GLU A 571 -21.91 -25.33 -13.61
N ARG A 572 -20.56 -25.31 -13.57
CA ARG A 572 -19.78 -24.22 -12.94
C ARG A 572 -19.84 -22.95 -13.77
N ALA A 573 -19.72 -23.06 -15.10
CA ALA A 573 -19.88 -21.92 -16.00
C ALA A 573 -21.29 -21.32 -15.90
N ALA A 574 -22.33 -22.16 -15.87
CA ALA A 574 -23.72 -21.77 -15.64
C ALA A 574 -23.90 -21.04 -14.29
N ARG A 575 -23.36 -21.61 -13.21
CA ARG A 575 -23.44 -21.06 -11.85
C ARG A 575 -22.75 -19.70 -11.72
N ASP A 576 -21.56 -19.54 -12.30
CA ASP A 576 -20.81 -18.28 -12.26
C ASP A 576 -21.40 -17.21 -13.21
N LEU A 577 -22.07 -17.61 -14.29
CA LEU A 577 -22.83 -16.72 -15.17
C LEU A 577 -24.14 -16.26 -14.53
N ARG A 578 -24.86 -17.16 -13.84
CA ARG A 578 -26.00 -16.83 -12.95
C ARG A 578 -25.53 -15.88 -11.82
N LEU A 579 -24.34 -16.08 -11.26
CA LEU A 579 -23.71 -15.18 -10.28
C LEU A 579 -23.33 -13.81 -10.87
N ALA A 580 -22.75 -13.76 -12.08
CA ALA A 580 -22.41 -12.51 -12.76
C ALA A 580 -23.65 -11.64 -13.00
N ALA A 581 -24.75 -12.24 -13.48
CA ALA A 581 -26.02 -11.56 -13.66
C ALA A 581 -26.61 -11.06 -12.31
N ALA A 582 -26.52 -11.86 -11.23
CA ALA A 582 -26.96 -11.45 -9.90
C ALA A 582 -26.13 -10.28 -9.32
N LEU A 583 -24.80 -10.34 -9.46
CA LEU A 583 -23.88 -9.27 -9.04
C LEU A 583 -24.07 -7.99 -9.86
N PHE A 584 -24.32 -8.11 -11.17
CA PHE A 584 -24.64 -6.97 -12.02
C PHE A 584 -25.93 -6.27 -11.56
N ALA A 585 -27.01 -7.03 -11.34
CA ALA A 585 -28.27 -6.50 -10.86
C ALA A 585 -28.13 -5.79 -9.50
N LEU A 586 -27.48 -6.43 -8.52
CA LEU A 586 -27.22 -5.83 -7.21
C LEU A 586 -26.35 -4.57 -7.29
N GLY A 587 -25.32 -4.58 -8.14
CA GLY A 587 -24.44 -3.43 -8.34
C GLY A 587 -25.16 -2.24 -9.00
N ALA A 588 -26.00 -2.48 -10.01
CA ALA A 588 -26.84 -1.47 -10.63
C ALA A 588 -27.86 -0.89 -9.63
N MET A 589 -28.51 -1.75 -8.85
CA MET A 589 -29.44 -1.34 -7.79
C MET A 589 -28.75 -0.50 -6.70
N ALA A 590 -27.53 -0.84 -6.31
CA ALA A 590 -26.76 -0.09 -5.31
C ALA A 590 -26.24 1.25 -5.85
N GLY A 591 -25.70 1.28 -7.07
CA GLY A 591 -25.21 2.48 -7.74
C GLY A 591 -26.32 3.52 -8.01
N ALA A 592 -27.56 3.07 -8.17
CA ALA A 592 -28.73 3.94 -8.28
C ALA A 592 -29.08 4.73 -7.00
N ILE A 593 -28.68 4.27 -5.81
CA ILE A 593 -29.07 4.90 -4.53
C ILE A 593 -28.55 6.34 -4.37
N PRO A 594 -27.27 6.67 -4.63
CA PRO A 594 -26.83 8.07 -4.61
C PRO A 594 -27.50 8.90 -5.72
N LEU A 595 -27.56 8.37 -6.95
CA LEU A 595 -28.11 9.07 -8.12
C LEU A 595 -29.58 9.48 -7.91
N ALA A 596 -30.39 8.59 -7.32
CA ALA A 596 -31.79 8.84 -7.00
C ALA A 596 -32.03 9.85 -5.85
N ARG A 597 -30.98 10.31 -5.16
CA ARG A 597 -31.09 11.43 -4.18
C ARG A 597 -30.96 12.80 -4.85
N GLU A 598 -30.34 12.86 -6.02
CA GLU A 598 -30.00 14.10 -6.73
C GLU A 598 -30.88 14.29 -7.98
N ALA A 599 -31.42 13.21 -8.54
CA ALA A 599 -32.33 13.25 -9.68
C ALA A 599 -33.76 13.70 -9.31
N ALA A 600 -34.34 14.58 -10.12
CA ALA A 600 -35.72 15.07 -9.96
C ALA A 600 -36.82 14.03 -10.25
N ALA A 601 -36.49 12.85 -10.80
CA ALA A 601 -37.45 11.83 -11.22
C ALA A 601 -37.15 10.46 -10.59
N LEU A 602 -38.01 10.03 -9.67
CA LEU A 602 -37.90 8.75 -8.95
C LEU A 602 -38.23 7.52 -9.84
N ALA A 603 -39.13 7.68 -10.82
CA ALA A 603 -39.67 6.60 -11.64
C ALA A 603 -38.63 5.67 -12.32
N PRO A 604 -37.58 6.16 -13.03
CA PRO A 604 -36.59 5.28 -13.66
C PRO A 604 -35.84 4.41 -12.63
N PHE A 605 -35.54 4.93 -11.44
CA PHE A 605 -34.82 4.18 -10.40
C PHE A 605 -35.72 3.14 -9.71
N VAL A 606 -37.00 3.44 -9.50
CA VAL A 606 -37.98 2.43 -9.02
C VAL A 606 -38.17 1.31 -10.04
N ALA A 607 -38.23 1.63 -11.34
CA ALA A 607 -38.27 0.61 -12.39
C ALA A 607 -37.02 -0.29 -12.36
N LEU A 608 -35.82 0.30 -12.20
CA LEU A 608 -34.58 -0.46 -12.05
C LEU A 608 -34.56 -1.35 -10.79
N TRP A 609 -34.95 -0.83 -9.63
CA TRP A 609 -34.99 -1.60 -8.39
C TRP A 609 -36.05 -2.73 -8.42
N ALA A 610 -37.20 -2.50 -9.05
CA ALA A 610 -38.22 -3.52 -9.25
C ALA A 610 -37.75 -4.61 -10.22
N ALA A 611 -37.21 -4.23 -11.38
CA ALA A 611 -36.69 -5.17 -12.38
C ALA A 611 -35.51 -6.00 -11.84
N GLY A 612 -34.56 -5.38 -11.13
CA GLY A 612 -33.45 -6.08 -10.47
C GLY A 612 -33.93 -7.05 -9.38
N SER A 613 -34.92 -6.65 -8.57
CA SER A 613 -35.53 -7.53 -7.57
C SER A 613 -36.25 -8.73 -8.21
N LEU A 614 -36.95 -8.51 -9.33
CA LEU A 614 -37.63 -9.57 -10.09
C LEU A 614 -36.63 -10.53 -10.75
N ALA A 615 -35.54 -10.03 -11.32
CA ALA A 615 -34.47 -10.84 -11.90
C ALA A 615 -33.79 -11.73 -10.84
N LEU A 616 -33.50 -11.18 -9.65
CA LEU A 616 -33.00 -11.95 -8.51
C LEU A 616 -34.02 -13.00 -8.03
N ALA A 617 -35.30 -12.65 -7.96
CA ALA A 617 -36.37 -13.59 -7.59
C ALA A 617 -36.57 -14.73 -8.62
N ARG A 618 -36.32 -14.47 -9.91
CA ARG A 618 -36.26 -15.48 -10.98
C ARG A 618 -35.05 -16.40 -10.80
N GLN A 619 -33.88 -15.85 -10.52
CA GLN A 619 -32.65 -16.61 -10.25
C GLN A 619 -32.74 -17.51 -8.99
N VAL A 620 -33.50 -17.14 -7.96
CA VAL A 620 -33.79 -18.03 -6.81
C VAL A 620 -34.38 -19.36 -7.26
N ARG A 621 -35.27 -19.35 -8.26
CA ARG A 621 -35.94 -20.55 -8.78
C ARG A 621 -35.00 -21.43 -9.61
N LEU A 622 -33.99 -20.82 -10.24
CA LEU A 622 -32.95 -21.49 -11.05
C LEU A 622 -31.76 -22.02 -10.22
N GLY A 623 -31.80 -21.87 -8.89
CA GLY A 623 -30.80 -22.45 -7.97
C GLY A 623 -29.47 -21.68 -7.84
N GLY A 624 -28.67 -22.10 -6.87
CA GLY A 624 -27.31 -21.58 -6.58
C GLY A 624 -27.24 -20.20 -5.90
N THR A 625 -28.06 -19.23 -6.31
CA THR A 625 -27.96 -17.81 -5.89
C THR A 625 -28.99 -17.36 -4.85
N ALA A 626 -29.80 -18.27 -4.30
CA ALA A 626 -30.93 -17.92 -3.42
C ALA A 626 -30.58 -17.07 -2.18
N TRP A 627 -29.32 -17.07 -1.75
CA TRP A 627 -28.79 -16.24 -0.66
C TRP A 627 -28.67 -14.73 -1.01
N LEU A 628 -28.74 -14.36 -2.29
CA LEU A 628 -28.66 -12.99 -2.79
C LEU A 628 -30.02 -12.26 -2.86
N ALA A 629 -31.14 -12.99 -2.91
CA ALA A 629 -32.48 -12.40 -2.90
C ALA A 629 -32.77 -11.44 -1.72
N PRO A 630 -32.39 -11.74 -0.45
CA PRO A 630 -32.55 -10.77 0.63
C PRO A 630 -31.70 -9.50 0.42
N ALA A 631 -30.58 -9.56 -0.33
CA ALA A 631 -29.81 -8.37 -0.69
C ALA A 631 -30.54 -7.50 -1.75
N GLY A 632 -31.28 -8.11 -2.68
CA GLY A 632 -32.15 -7.38 -3.62
C GLY A 632 -33.28 -6.63 -2.90
N ALA A 633 -34.04 -7.33 -2.05
CA ALA A 633 -35.10 -6.72 -1.25
C ALA A 633 -34.56 -5.64 -0.28
N ALA A 634 -33.37 -5.86 0.29
CA ALA A 634 -32.64 -4.87 1.07
C ALA A 634 -32.29 -3.61 0.26
N LEU A 635 -31.74 -3.76 -0.95
CA LEU A 635 -31.40 -2.61 -1.80
C LEU A 635 -32.63 -1.85 -2.29
N PHE A 636 -33.74 -2.54 -2.58
CA PHE A 636 -35.03 -1.89 -2.86
C PHE A 636 -35.49 -1.04 -1.66
N ALA A 637 -35.50 -1.62 -0.45
CA ALA A 637 -35.88 -0.91 0.77
C ALA A 637 -34.91 0.23 1.12
N LEU A 638 -33.60 0.07 0.88
CA LEU A 638 -32.60 1.12 1.05
C LEU A 638 -32.75 2.25 0.02
N GLY A 639 -33.05 1.95 -1.25
CA GLY A 639 -33.32 2.97 -2.27
C GLY A 639 -34.53 3.83 -1.90
N VAL A 640 -35.66 3.19 -1.57
CA VAL A 640 -36.89 3.86 -1.16
C VAL A 640 -36.70 4.67 0.14
N SER A 641 -36.03 4.10 1.16
CA SER A 641 -35.79 4.83 2.41
C SER A 641 -34.70 5.89 2.31
N ALA A 642 -33.73 5.77 1.40
CA ALA A 642 -32.75 6.81 1.11
C ALA A 642 -33.39 8.02 0.41
N PHE A 643 -34.42 7.80 -0.42
CA PHE A 643 -35.25 8.86 -0.99
C PHE A 643 -36.22 9.46 0.04
N GLN A 644 -36.81 8.65 0.93
CA GLN A 644 -37.65 9.20 2.01
C GLN A 644 -36.83 9.93 3.10
N ALA A 645 -35.57 9.55 3.36
CA ALA A 645 -34.74 10.21 4.36
C ALA A 645 -34.34 11.65 3.98
N THR A 646 -34.41 12.03 2.70
CA THR A 646 -34.32 13.43 2.25
C THR A 646 -35.65 14.18 2.27
N HIS A 647 -36.78 13.51 2.53
CA HIS A 647 -38.14 14.07 2.35
C HIS A 647 -39.15 13.77 3.49
N GLY A 648 -38.79 13.09 4.58
CA GLY A 648 -39.76 12.70 5.63
C GLY A 648 -39.18 12.13 6.94
N ALA A 649 -39.97 12.21 8.02
CA ALA A 649 -39.49 12.04 9.40
C ALA A 649 -39.64 10.63 10.02
N LEU A 650 -40.42 9.71 9.42
CA LEU A 650 -40.81 8.44 10.05
C LEU A 650 -39.80 7.28 9.86
N ALA A 651 -38.71 7.50 9.12
CA ALA A 651 -37.72 6.48 8.75
C ALA A 651 -37.21 5.55 9.88
N PRO A 652 -36.82 6.03 11.10
CA PRO A 652 -36.29 5.14 12.14
C PRO A 652 -37.27 4.06 12.61
N PHE A 653 -38.57 4.39 12.69
CA PHE A 653 -39.59 3.46 13.16
C PHE A 653 -39.91 2.39 12.11
N ALA A 654 -39.89 2.75 10.82
CA ALA A 654 -40.03 1.79 9.72
C ALA A 654 -38.91 0.75 9.70
N LEU A 655 -37.67 1.15 10.02
CA LEU A 655 -36.52 0.23 10.10
C LEU A 655 -36.65 -0.76 11.27
N VAL A 656 -36.98 -0.31 12.48
CA VAL A 656 -37.17 -1.24 13.62
C VAL A 656 -38.41 -2.12 13.42
N GLY A 657 -39.50 -1.56 12.86
CA GLY A 657 -40.70 -2.29 12.49
C GLY A 657 -40.43 -3.41 11.49
N GLY A 658 -39.69 -3.15 10.40
CA GLY A 658 -39.30 -4.16 9.42
C GLY A 658 -38.47 -5.30 10.03
N ALA A 659 -37.55 -4.99 10.95
CA ALA A 659 -36.76 -5.98 11.66
C ALA A 659 -37.61 -6.90 12.57
N LEU A 660 -38.64 -6.35 13.22
CA LEU A 660 -39.60 -7.08 14.05
C LEU A 660 -40.56 -7.93 13.21
N VAL A 661 -41.07 -7.40 12.09
CA VAL A 661 -41.92 -8.14 11.14
C VAL A 661 -41.16 -9.33 10.56
N ALA A 662 -39.87 -9.18 10.25
CA ALA A 662 -39.00 -10.28 9.84
C ALA A 662 -38.81 -11.38 10.92
N GLN A 663 -39.12 -11.10 12.20
CA GLN A 663 -39.10 -12.10 13.28
C GLN A 663 -40.45 -12.77 13.53
N LEU A 664 -41.59 -12.21 13.09
CA LEU A 664 -42.92 -12.80 13.32
C LEU A 664 -43.03 -14.27 12.85
N PRO A 665 -42.50 -14.68 11.66
CA PRO A 665 -42.57 -16.08 11.24
C PRO A 665 -41.76 -17.04 12.12
N THR A 666 -40.83 -16.54 12.96
CA THR A 666 -40.08 -17.37 13.92
C THR A 666 -40.92 -17.90 15.07
N LEU A 667 -42.09 -17.29 15.31
CA LEU A 667 -43.01 -17.66 16.39
C LEU A 667 -44.00 -18.77 15.96
N VAL A 668 -44.38 -18.80 14.68
CA VAL A 668 -45.51 -19.63 14.18
C VAL A 668 -45.06 -20.76 13.24
N GLY A 669 -44.00 -20.58 12.45
CA GLY A 669 -43.60 -21.55 11.42
C GLY A 669 -42.85 -22.81 11.92
N ASP A 670 -42.57 -23.73 11.00
CA ASP A 670 -41.73 -24.93 11.21
C ASP A 670 -40.23 -24.63 11.39
N ALA A 671 -39.46 -25.64 11.82
CA ALA A 671 -38.00 -25.54 12.01
C ALA A 671 -37.23 -25.02 10.76
N ARG A 672 -37.72 -25.25 9.54
CA ARG A 672 -37.12 -24.69 8.31
C ARG A 672 -37.42 -23.20 8.16
N SER A 673 -38.68 -22.79 8.28
CA SER A 673 -39.08 -21.37 8.17
C SER A 673 -38.61 -20.52 9.35
N ARG A 674 -38.53 -21.07 10.58
CA ARG A 674 -37.86 -20.41 11.72
C ARG A 674 -36.40 -20.09 11.42
N ARG A 675 -35.64 -21.01 10.80
CA ARG A 675 -34.24 -20.76 10.40
C ARG A 675 -34.15 -19.69 9.30
N ALA A 676 -35.01 -19.77 8.28
CA ALA A 676 -35.05 -18.77 7.21
C ALA A 676 -35.40 -17.37 7.73
N ALA A 677 -36.40 -17.25 8.62
CA ALA A 677 -36.81 -15.98 9.21
C ALA A 677 -35.76 -15.40 10.19
N LEU A 678 -35.06 -16.24 10.97
CA LEU A 678 -33.92 -15.79 11.77
C LEU A 678 -32.76 -15.28 10.90
N GLN A 679 -32.50 -15.92 9.75
CA GLN A 679 -31.51 -15.44 8.77
C GLN A 679 -31.96 -14.14 8.08
N ALA A 680 -33.24 -14.03 7.72
CA ALA A 680 -33.82 -12.82 7.14
C ALA A 680 -33.77 -11.64 8.12
N SER A 681 -34.11 -11.86 9.41
CA SER A 681 -34.01 -10.83 10.45
C SER A 681 -32.56 -10.40 10.71
N ALA A 682 -31.60 -11.34 10.77
CA ALA A 682 -30.18 -11.02 10.92
C ALA A 682 -29.63 -10.26 9.70
N GLY A 683 -30.05 -10.63 8.49
CA GLY A 683 -29.72 -9.92 7.24
C GLY A 683 -30.33 -8.53 7.17
N TYR A 684 -31.60 -8.39 7.53
CA TYR A 684 -32.29 -7.10 7.61
C TYR A 684 -31.61 -6.18 8.62
N ALA A 685 -31.33 -6.66 9.84
CA ALA A 685 -30.65 -5.88 10.87
C ALA A 685 -29.25 -5.43 10.42
N LEU A 686 -28.50 -6.30 9.75
CA LEU A 686 -27.19 -5.98 9.17
C LEU A 686 -27.28 -4.84 8.15
N VAL A 687 -28.22 -4.95 7.20
CA VAL A 687 -28.48 -3.96 6.15
C VAL A 687 -28.94 -2.63 6.74
N ALA A 688 -29.91 -2.65 7.66
CA ALA A 688 -30.46 -1.45 8.28
C ALA A 688 -29.40 -0.69 9.09
N LEU A 689 -28.52 -1.40 9.81
CA LEU A 689 -27.37 -0.80 10.51
C LEU A 689 -26.39 -0.14 9.54
N LEU A 690 -26.03 -0.80 8.44
CA LEU A 690 -25.16 -0.21 7.42
C LEU A 690 -25.83 1.01 6.77
N GLY A 691 -27.14 0.96 6.49
CA GLY A 691 -27.91 2.11 6.01
C GLY A 691 -27.87 3.30 6.96
N LEU A 692 -28.10 3.08 8.26
CA LEU A 692 -28.00 4.10 9.30
C LEU A 692 -26.59 4.74 9.41
N ALA A 693 -25.53 4.00 9.06
CA ALA A 693 -24.16 4.53 9.04
C ALA A 693 -23.89 5.51 7.89
N PHE A 694 -24.63 5.39 6.77
CA PHE A 694 -24.49 6.25 5.59
C PHE A 694 -25.55 7.37 5.49
N LEU A 695 -26.42 7.53 6.50
CA LEU A 695 -27.24 8.72 6.65
C LEU A 695 -26.37 9.87 7.18
N ARG A 696 -26.30 11.00 6.44
CA ARG A 696 -25.65 12.22 6.93
C ARG A 696 -26.27 12.60 8.29
N PRO A 697 -25.50 12.75 9.38
CA PRO A 697 -26.04 13.19 10.65
C PRO A 697 -26.42 14.67 10.55
N ALA A 698 -27.70 14.95 10.32
CA ALA A 698 -28.23 16.29 10.52
C ALA A 698 -27.99 16.72 11.98
N ALA A 699 -27.64 17.99 12.22
CA ALA A 699 -27.30 18.46 13.57
C ALA A 699 -28.42 18.22 14.59
N ALA A 700 -29.68 18.27 14.14
CA ALA A 700 -30.89 18.00 14.93
C ALA A 700 -31.39 16.52 14.85
N ALA A 701 -30.62 15.59 14.28
CA ALA A 701 -31.05 14.20 14.11
C ALA A 701 -31.31 13.55 15.50
N PRO A 702 -32.51 12.97 15.74
CA PRO A 702 -33.01 12.68 17.09
C PRO A 702 -32.30 11.51 17.79
N PRO A 703 -32.36 11.44 19.14
CA PRO A 703 -31.84 10.32 19.93
C PRO A 703 -32.36 8.95 19.48
N ALA A 704 -33.58 8.92 18.92
CA ALA A 704 -34.21 7.74 18.36
C ALA A 704 -33.31 6.97 17.38
N LEU A 705 -32.47 7.64 16.57
CA LEU A 705 -31.62 6.95 15.60
C LEU A 705 -30.54 6.07 16.26
N PHE A 706 -29.97 6.51 17.39
CA PHE A 706 -29.01 5.69 18.16
C PHE A 706 -29.71 4.56 18.92
N ALA A 707 -30.92 4.80 19.42
CA ALA A 707 -31.75 3.76 20.03
C ALA A 707 -32.15 2.70 18.99
N CYS A 708 -32.53 3.10 17.77
CA CYS A 708 -32.79 2.21 16.64
C CYS A 708 -31.55 1.41 16.24
N ALA A 709 -30.37 2.04 16.16
CA ALA A 709 -29.12 1.31 15.92
C ALA A 709 -28.89 0.25 17.00
N LEU A 710 -28.92 0.61 18.29
CA LEU A 710 -28.75 -0.33 19.39
C LEU A 710 -29.78 -1.48 19.33
N ALA A 711 -31.06 -1.15 19.12
CA ALA A 711 -32.14 -2.12 19.03
C ALA A 711 -31.94 -3.11 17.85
N LEU A 712 -31.61 -2.61 16.65
CA LEU A 712 -31.43 -3.44 15.45
C LEU A 712 -30.32 -4.49 15.65
N GLY A 713 -29.16 -4.11 16.17
CA GLY A 713 -28.07 -5.07 16.39
C GLY A 713 -28.22 -5.91 17.65
N LEU A 714 -28.99 -5.50 18.67
CA LEU A 714 -29.39 -6.40 19.75
C LEU A 714 -30.38 -7.46 19.26
N LEU A 715 -31.40 -7.07 18.48
CA LEU A 715 -32.33 -7.99 17.80
C LEU A 715 -31.60 -8.94 16.86
N GLY A 716 -30.65 -8.42 16.07
CA GLY A 716 -29.78 -9.20 15.20
C GLY A 716 -28.87 -10.15 15.99
N ALA A 717 -28.23 -9.70 17.07
CA ALA A 717 -27.36 -10.54 17.90
C ALA A 717 -28.16 -11.65 18.61
N PHE A 718 -29.41 -11.37 19.01
CA PHE A 718 -30.35 -12.36 19.52
C PHE A 718 -30.75 -13.38 18.44
N ALA A 719 -31.00 -12.96 17.20
CA ALA A 719 -31.22 -13.87 16.08
C ALA A 719 -29.97 -14.73 15.78
N ALA A 720 -28.78 -14.14 15.79
CA ALA A 720 -27.51 -14.85 15.65
C ALA A 720 -27.25 -15.85 16.79
N ALA A 721 -27.69 -15.53 18.01
CA ALA A 721 -27.64 -16.41 19.17
C ALA A 721 -28.58 -17.60 19.02
N ARG A 722 -29.84 -17.38 18.60
CA ARG A 722 -30.80 -18.45 18.28
C ARG A 722 -30.36 -19.33 17.11
N LEU A 723 -29.64 -18.77 16.13
CA LEU A 723 -29.00 -19.54 15.05
C LEU A 723 -27.74 -20.30 15.49
N ALA A 724 -27.16 -19.98 16.65
CA ALA A 724 -25.83 -20.45 17.09
C ALA A 724 -24.72 -20.23 16.04
N GLN A 725 -24.79 -19.12 15.29
CA GLN A 725 -23.89 -18.80 14.17
C GLN A 725 -23.03 -17.56 14.44
N SER A 726 -21.75 -17.78 14.79
CA SER A 726 -20.81 -16.69 15.08
C SER A 726 -20.47 -15.79 13.88
N ARG A 727 -20.78 -16.21 12.64
CA ARG A 727 -20.63 -15.38 11.43
C ARG A 727 -21.57 -14.17 11.48
N TRP A 728 -22.85 -14.40 11.76
CA TRP A 728 -23.84 -13.32 11.92
C TRP A 728 -23.48 -12.40 13.08
N LEU A 729 -23.08 -12.96 14.23
CA LEU A 729 -22.66 -12.17 15.39
C LEU A 729 -21.49 -11.23 15.06
N GLY A 730 -20.52 -11.68 14.27
CA GLY A 730 -19.39 -10.85 13.82
C GLY A 730 -19.77 -9.77 12.81
N ALA A 731 -20.66 -10.08 11.86
CA ALA A 731 -21.14 -9.09 10.89
C ALA A 731 -21.98 -8.00 11.56
N LEU A 732 -22.86 -8.38 12.48
CA LEU A 732 -23.72 -7.47 13.24
C LEU A 732 -22.94 -6.61 14.24
N LEU A 733 -21.90 -7.17 14.87
CA LEU A 733 -20.93 -6.39 15.66
C LEU A 733 -20.32 -5.26 14.80
N PHE A 734 -19.81 -5.60 13.61
CA PHE A 734 -19.19 -4.63 12.72
C PHE A 734 -20.17 -3.53 12.30
N ALA A 735 -21.36 -3.89 11.80
CA ALA A 735 -22.34 -2.91 11.35
C ALA A 735 -22.88 -2.04 12.49
N MET A 736 -23.10 -2.59 13.69
CA MET A 736 -23.44 -1.83 14.90
C MET A 736 -22.38 -0.79 15.23
N ALA A 737 -21.13 -1.23 15.33
CA ALA A 737 -20.02 -0.38 15.73
C ALA A 737 -19.71 0.69 14.66
N PHE A 738 -19.82 0.35 13.38
CA PHE A 738 -19.70 1.29 12.27
C PHE A 738 -20.82 2.34 12.31
N ALA A 739 -22.08 1.94 12.51
CA ALA A 739 -23.22 2.86 12.63
C ALA A 739 -23.09 3.81 13.82
N LEU A 740 -22.79 3.29 15.03
CA LEU A 740 -22.58 4.12 16.21
C LEU A 740 -21.36 5.05 16.05
N THR A 741 -20.27 4.57 15.45
CA THR A 741 -19.08 5.40 15.21
C THR A 741 -19.39 6.53 14.21
N ALA A 742 -20.01 6.24 13.07
CA ALA A 742 -20.35 7.26 12.07
C ALA A 742 -21.27 8.35 12.64
N GLN A 743 -22.28 7.96 13.42
CA GLN A 743 -23.23 8.89 14.06
C GLN A 743 -22.62 9.70 15.22
N VAL A 744 -21.56 9.21 15.88
CA VAL A 744 -20.78 9.95 16.90
C VAL A 744 -19.75 10.88 16.24
N LEU A 745 -19.02 10.43 15.22
CA LEU A 745 -17.92 11.20 14.61
C LEU A 745 -18.43 12.44 13.85
N GLY A 746 -19.60 12.34 13.21
CA GLY A 746 -20.21 13.43 12.45
C GLY A 746 -20.95 14.49 13.29
N ARG A 747 -20.70 14.60 14.60
CA ARG A 747 -21.31 15.61 15.48
C ARG A 747 -20.26 16.46 16.21
N PRO A 748 -20.55 17.75 16.49
CA PRO A 748 -19.69 18.59 17.32
C PRO A 748 -19.65 18.06 18.78
N VAL A 749 -18.57 18.35 19.50
CA VAL A 749 -18.34 17.86 20.88
C VAL A 749 -19.50 18.21 21.82
N THR A 750 -19.99 19.44 21.72
CA THR A 750 -21.07 20.01 22.52
C THR A 750 -22.44 19.35 22.31
N ALA A 751 -22.64 18.58 21.24
CA ALA A 751 -23.89 17.86 20.97
C ALA A 751 -23.92 16.43 21.54
N ILE A 752 -22.86 15.99 22.25
CA ILE A 752 -22.75 14.63 22.79
C ILE A 752 -23.17 14.59 24.25
N GLY A 753 -24.46 14.40 24.50
CA GLY A 753 -25.02 14.22 25.86
C GLY A 753 -24.64 12.88 26.51
N PRO A 754 -24.78 12.72 27.84
CA PRO A 754 -24.33 11.54 28.58
C PRO A 754 -25.05 10.23 28.17
N TRP A 755 -26.24 10.29 27.59
CA TRP A 755 -26.92 9.11 27.04
C TRP A 755 -26.22 8.56 25.79
N LEU A 756 -25.52 9.39 24.99
CA LEU A 756 -24.69 8.94 23.86
C LEU A 756 -23.43 8.21 24.32
N VAL A 757 -22.99 8.43 25.56
CA VAL A 757 -21.85 7.74 26.17
C VAL A 757 -22.22 6.33 26.61
N ALA A 758 -23.43 6.16 27.14
CA ALA A 758 -23.94 4.88 27.58
C ALA A 758 -24.08 3.87 26.40
N LEU A 759 -24.53 4.31 25.22
CA LEU A 759 -24.92 3.38 24.14
C LEU A 759 -23.74 2.55 23.55
N PRO A 760 -22.57 3.12 23.19
CA PRO A 760 -21.40 2.34 22.76
C PRO A 760 -20.84 1.44 23.87
N LEU A 761 -20.92 1.88 25.14
CA LEU A 761 -20.48 1.08 26.29
C LEU A 761 -21.42 -0.12 26.52
N ILE A 762 -22.74 0.09 26.49
CA ILE A 762 -23.77 -0.96 26.57
C ILE A 762 -23.59 -1.95 25.42
N ALA A 763 -23.36 -1.48 24.19
CA ALA A 763 -23.09 -2.36 23.05
C ALA A 763 -21.80 -3.19 23.26
N THR A 764 -20.72 -2.56 23.76
CA THR A 764 -19.46 -3.24 24.08
C THR A 764 -19.68 -4.33 25.15
N LEU A 765 -20.39 -4.01 26.23
CA LEU A 765 -20.71 -4.96 27.31
C LEU A 765 -21.62 -6.10 26.80
N ALA A 766 -22.60 -5.81 25.96
CA ALA A 766 -23.49 -6.82 25.38
C ALA A 766 -22.73 -7.83 24.50
N PHE A 767 -21.78 -7.37 23.68
CA PHE A 767 -20.95 -8.27 22.86
C PHE A 767 -19.84 -8.98 23.65
N LEU A 768 -19.34 -8.39 24.76
CA LEU A 768 -18.38 -9.05 25.64
C LEU A 768 -19.01 -10.15 26.52
N PHE A 769 -20.13 -9.84 27.17
CA PHE A 769 -20.73 -10.69 28.20
C PHE A 769 -21.96 -11.49 27.73
N GLY A 770 -22.67 -11.06 26.68
CA GLY A 770 -23.80 -11.81 26.10
C GLY A 770 -23.46 -13.26 25.73
N PRO A 771 -22.28 -13.56 25.14
CA PRO A 771 -21.80 -14.93 24.92
C PRO A 771 -21.60 -15.81 26.17
N LEU A 772 -21.47 -15.22 27.36
CA LEU A 772 -21.47 -15.98 28.62
C LEU A 772 -22.90 -16.38 29.04
N LEU A 773 -23.90 -15.57 28.67
CA LEU A 773 -25.32 -15.82 28.96
C LEU A 773 -25.99 -16.77 27.94
N ALA A 774 -25.54 -16.79 26.69
CA ALA A 774 -26.13 -17.60 25.62
C ALA A 774 -25.36 -18.93 25.38
N PRO A 775 -25.84 -20.11 25.87
CA PRO A 775 -25.10 -21.37 25.77
C PRO A 775 -24.79 -21.80 24.33
N GLY A 776 -25.73 -21.61 23.39
CA GLY A 776 -25.54 -21.91 21.97
C GLY A 776 -24.46 -21.06 21.28
N LEU A 777 -24.12 -19.89 21.84
CA LEU A 777 -22.96 -19.10 21.41
C LEU A 777 -21.68 -19.50 22.16
N ARG A 778 -21.78 -19.76 23.48
CA ARG A 778 -20.68 -20.19 24.35
C ARG A 778 -19.94 -21.41 23.79
N ALA A 779 -20.69 -22.40 23.30
CA ALA A 779 -20.16 -23.65 22.74
C ALA A 779 -19.36 -23.47 21.43
N ARG A 780 -19.54 -22.36 20.70
CA ARG A 780 -18.92 -22.13 19.39
C ARG A 780 -17.56 -21.40 19.54
N PRO A 781 -16.43 -21.99 19.13
CA PRO A 781 -15.11 -21.34 19.26
C PRO A 781 -14.94 -20.08 18.41
N GLY A 782 -15.78 -19.89 17.39
CA GLY A 782 -15.82 -18.66 16.59
C GLY A 782 -16.35 -17.44 17.36
N THR A 783 -17.24 -17.64 18.33
CA THR A 783 -17.83 -16.57 19.15
C THR A 783 -16.76 -15.80 19.92
N TRP A 784 -15.79 -16.50 20.48
CA TRP A 784 -14.73 -15.91 21.31
C TRP A 784 -13.75 -15.03 20.52
N ARG A 785 -13.68 -15.20 19.19
CA ARG A 785 -13.01 -14.25 18.30
C ARG A 785 -13.80 -12.93 18.17
N VAL A 786 -15.13 -13.02 18.11
CA VAL A 786 -16.03 -11.85 18.06
C VAL A 786 -15.99 -11.08 19.38
N VAL A 787 -16.02 -11.77 20.54
CA VAL A 787 -15.83 -11.18 21.88
C VAL A 787 -14.53 -10.35 21.93
N ALA A 788 -13.42 -10.93 21.47
CA ALA A 788 -12.12 -10.25 21.49
C ALA A 788 -12.03 -9.04 20.53
N LEU A 789 -12.78 -9.06 19.43
CA LEU A 789 -12.85 -7.96 18.45
C LEU A 789 -13.84 -6.86 18.85
N ALA A 790 -14.83 -7.14 19.70
CA ALA A 790 -15.92 -6.20 19.99
C ALA A 790 -15.44 -4.81 20.46
N PRO A 791 -14.59 -4.69 21.50
CA PRO A 791 -14.14 -3.38 21.95
C PRO A 791 -13.21 -2.68 20.96
N LEU A 792 -12.54 -3.37 20.03
CA LEU A 792 -11.75 -2.72 18.96
C LEU A 792 -12.65 -1.90 18.05
N PHE A 793 -13.81 -2.46 17.65
CA PHE A 793 -14.73 -1.76 16.77
C PHE A 793 -15.48 -0.61 17.49
N PHE A 794 -15.76 -0.74 18.79
CA PHE A 794 -16.39 0.34 19.57
C PHE A 794 -15.40 1.41 20.09
N PHE A 795 -14.09 1.15 20.08
CA PHE A 795 -13.08 2.06 20.62
C PHE A 795 -13.11 3.49 20.02
N PRO A 796 -13.27 3.72 18.70
CA PRO A 796 -13.34 5.08 18.16
C PRO A 796 -14.53 5.88 18.69
N ALA A 797 -15.71 5.25 18.78
CA ALA A 797 -16.90 5.87 19.37
C ALA A 797 -16.68 6.20 20.85
N LEU A 798 -16.12 5.26 21.63
CA LEU A 798 -15.82 5.43 23.05
C LEU A 798 -14.75 6.51 23.34
N LEU A 799 -13.72 6.61 22.51
CA LEU A 799 -12.68 7.63 22.65
C LEU A 799 -13.24 9.05 22.41
N ARG A 800 -13.96 9.23 21.29
CA ARG A 800 -14.59 10.52 20.94
C ARG A 800 -15.67 10.94 21.94
N VAL A 801 -16.31 9.98 22.59
CA VAL A 801 -17.22 10.13 23.73
C VAL A 801 -16.49 10.56 25.01
N HIS A 802 -15.34 9.96 25.30
CA HIS A 802 -14.53 10.28 26.47
C HIS A 802 -13.97 11.70 26.40
N GLU A 803 -13.44 12.10 25.24
CA GLU A 803 -13.00 13.47 24.94
C GLU A 803 -14.10 14.51 25.20
N ALA A 804 -15.37 14.14 24.99
CA ALA A 804 -16.52 15.04 25.18
C ALA A 804 -16.97 15.21 26.64
N LEU A 805 -16.72 14.22 27.51
CA LEU A 805 -17.09 14.30 28.94
C LEU A 805 -15.93 14.71 29.85
N LEU A 806 -14.72 14.24 29.57
CA LEU A 806 -13.56 14.33 30.48
C LEU A 806 -12.39 15.13 29.89
N GLY A 807 -12.56 15.66 28.68
CA GLY A 807 -11.54 16.42 27.96
C GLY A 807 -10.37 15.55 27.46
N GLY A 808 -9.47 16.17 26.69
CA GLY A 808 -8.35 15.45 26.07
C GLY A 808 -7.26 14.97 27.04
N GLY A 809 -7.23 15.47 28.28
CA GLY A 809 -6.15 15.22 29.24
C GLY A 809 -6.05 13.77 29.76
N SER A 810 -7.05 12.91 29.51
CA SER A 810 -7.07 11.53 29.98
C SER A 810 -7.30 10.48 28.88
N ALA A 811 -6.94 10.79 27.63
CA ALA A 811 -7.16 9.95 26.44
C ALA A 811 -6.67 8.47 26.53
N GLY A 812 -5.79 8.15 27.48
CA GLY A 812 -5.37 6.77 27.78
C GLY A 812 -6.28 5.99 28.73
N ALA A 813 -7.29 6.61 29.34
CA ALA A 813 -8.23 5.94 30.26
C ALA A 813 -9.19 4.99 29.52
N PRO A 814 -9.75 5.31 28.33
CA PRO A 814 -10.57 4.36 27.57
C PRO A 814 -9.83 3.09 27.17
N THR A 815 -8.55 3.16 26.80
CA THR A 815 -7.77 1.96 26.43
C THR A 815 -7.50 1.07 27.63
N LEU A 816 -7.19 1.63 28.81
CA LEU A 816 -7.08 0.84 30.05
C LEU A 816 -8.42 0.26 30.49
N LEU A 817 -9.52 1.01 30.38
CA LEU A 817 -10.87 0.53 30.69
C LEU A 817 -11.25 -0.65 29.79
N LEU A 818 -10.99 -0.56 28.48
CA LEU A 818 -11.22 -1.66 27.54
C LEU A 818 -10.30 -2.86 27.82
N ALA A 819 -9.02 -2.64 28.12
CA ALA A 819 -8.11 -3.72 28.53
C ALA A 819 -8.65 -4.46 29.77
N ALA A 820 -9.11 -3.72 30.79
CA ALA A 820 -9.69 -4.27 32.01
C ALA A 820 -11.00 -5.03 31.73
N LEU A 821 -11.95 -4.45 30.99
CA LEU A 821 -13.23 -5.10 30.65
C LEU A 821 -13.03 -6.40 29.87
N VAL A 822 -12.09 -6.43 28.91
CA VAL A 822 -11.75 -7.65 28.17
C VAL A 822 -11.06 -8.69 29.06
N PHE A 823 -10.19 -8.26 29.97
CA PHE A 823 -9.56 -9.15 30.95
C PHE A 823 -10.59 -9.72 31.94
N PHE A 824 -11.57 -8.94 32.37
CA PHE A 824 -12.71 -9.43 33.16
C PHE A 824 -13.59 -10.40 32.38
N ALA A 825 -13.81 -10.21 31.07
CA ALA A 825 -14.48 -11.20 30.23
C ALA A 825 -13.66 -12.51 30.12
N ALA A 826 -12.32 -12.41 30.02
CA ALA A 826 -11.43 -13.56 30.04
C ALA A 826 -11.53 -14.34 31.37
N LEU A 827 -11.51 -13.64 32.51
CA LEU A 827 -11.69 -14.20 33.86
C LEU A 827 -13.09 -14.79 34.07
N ALA A 828 -14.15 -14.11 33.62
CA ALA A 828 -15.51 -14.62 33.71
C ALA A 828 -15.67 -15.94 32.94
N SER A 829 -14.96 -16.11 31.82
CA SER A 829 -14.94 -17.37 31.08
C SER A 829 -14.33 -18.54 31.88
N THR A 830 -13.41 -18.31 32.83
CA THR A 830 -12.83 -19.42 33.62
C THR A 830 -13.77 -19.97 34.67
N ARG A 831 -14.76 -19.18 35.10
CA ARG A 831 -15.84 -19.55 36.03
C ARG A 831 -16.99 -20.31 35.36
N VAL A 832 -16.88 -20.60 34.06
CA VAL A 832 -17.98 -21.05 33.21
C VAL A 832 -17.71 -22.44 32.62
N THR A 833 -18.73 -23.29 32.62
CA THR A 833 -18.69 -24.63 32.02
C THR A 833 -18.75 -24.58 30.50
N PHE A 834 -17.92 -25.42 29.85
CA PHE A 834 -17.83 -25.58 28.39
C PHE A 834 -17.84 -27.07 28.04
N GLU A 835 -18.71 -27.46 27.09
CA GLU A 835 -18.79 -28.82 26.54
C GLU A 835 -17.52 -29.21 25.76
N SER A 836 -16.88 -28.26 25.09
CA SER A 836 -15.66 -28.53 24.30
C SER A 836 -14.42 -27.81 24.85
N GLN A 837 -13.32 -28.55 24.98
CA GLN A 837 -12.02 -27.98 25.35
C GLN A 837 -11.55 -26.93 24.33
N ARG A 838 -11.91 -27.08 23.05
CA ARG A 838 -11.61 -26.11 21.99
C ARG A 838 -12.29 -24.77 22.27
N ALA A 839 -13.58 -24.76 22.67
CA ALA A 839 -14.27 -23.54 23.07
C ALA A 839 -13.65 -22.92 24.34
N ARG A 840 -13.41 -23.72 25.40
CA ARG A 840 -12.76 -23.26 26.65
C ARG A 840 -11.41 -22.58 26.40
N ARG A 841 -10.54 -23.19 25.57
CA ARG A 841 -9.24 -22.60 25.21
C ARG A 841 -9.40 -21.30 24.43
N THR A 842 -10.34 -21.22 23.48
CA THR A 842 -10.61 -19.97 22.76
C THR A 842 -11.19 -18.86 23.65
N ALA A 843 -12.04 -19.21 24.62
CA ALA A 843 -12.70 -18.25 25.50
C ALA A 843 -11.74 -17.51 26.43
N PHE A 844 -10.69 -18.19 26.92
CA PHE A 844 -9.64 -17.54 27.69
C PHE A 844 -8.62 -16.80 26.79
N VAL A 845 -8.16 -17.45 25.71
CA VAL A 845 -7.03 -16.95 24.91
C VAL A 845 -7.38 -15.69 24.11
N TRP A 846 -8.51 -15.65 23.39
CA TRP A 846 -8.80 -14.52 22.49
C TRP A 846 -9.04 -13.20 23.24
N PRO A 847 -9.84 -13.15 24.32
CA PRO A 847 -9.93 -11.97 25.16
C PRO A 847 -8.58 -11.59 25.78
N THR A 848 -7.81 -12.53 26.35
CA THR A 848 -6.47 -12.21 26.90
C THR A 848 -5.54 -11.57 25.86
N VAL A 849 -5.60 -12.04 24.60
CA VAL A 849 -4.90 -11.45 23.45
C VAL A 849 -5.36 -10.02 23.16
N SER A 850 -6.66 -9.74 23.19
CA SER A 850 -7.22 -8.41 22.94
C SER A 850 -6.94 -7.43 24.09
N ALA A 851 -7.09 -7.85 25.35
CA ALA A 851 -6.74 -7.05 26.53
C ALA A 851 -5.27 -6.62 26.51
N LEU A 852 -4.37 -7.53 26.13
CA LEU A 852 -2.95 -7.26 25.98
C LEU A 852 -2.66 -6.31 24.80
N GLY A 853 -3.44 -6.39 23.70
CA GLY A 853 -3.39 -5.42 22.59
C GLY A 853 -3.80 -4.00 23.02
N PHE A 854 -4.87 -3.88 23.80
CA PHE A 854 -5.28 -2.58 24.40
C PHE A 854 -4.25 -2.05 25.40
N LEU A 855 -3.61 -2.92 26.18
CA LEU A 855 -2.50 -2.52 27.06
C LEU A 855 -1.30 -1.98 26.26
N THR A 856 -0.91 -2.65 25.17
CA THR A 856 0.13 -2.14 24.24
C THR A 856 -0.24 -0.78 23.65
N ALA A 857 -1.52 -0.58 23.32
CA ALA A 857 -2.05 0.64 22.74
C ALA A 857 -2.18 1.80 23.75
N ALA A 858 -2.33 1.51 25.04
CA ALA A 858 -2.29 2.54 26.09
C ALA A 858 -0.90 3.19 26.20
N VAL A 859 0.18 2.42 26.00
CA VAL A 859 1.58 2.91 26.12
C VAL A 859 1.87 4.15 25.25
N PRO A 860 1.67 4.17 23.91
CA PRO A 860 1.90 5.36 23.07
C PRO A 860 0.90 6.51 23.26
N ILE A 861 -0.15 6.31 24.06
CA ILE A 861 -1.18 7.32 24.36
C ILE A 861 -0.90 7.99 25.72
N GLN A 862 -0.28 7.27 26.66
CA GLN A 862 0.03 7.75 28.01
C GLN A 862 1.49 8.13 28.24
N LEU A 863 2.42 7.49 27.53
CA LEU A 863 3.87 7.76 27.63
C LEU A 863 4.35 8.50 26.38
N GLU A 864 5.36 9.34 26.57
CA GLU A 864 5.98 10.12 25.50
C GLU A 864 7.35 9.55 25.10
N HIS A 865 7.89 10.09 24.01
CA HIS A 865 9.28 9.94 23.57
C HIS A 865 9.84 8.51 23.74
N GLU A 866 10.95 8.34 24.46
CA GLU A 866 11.68 7.07 24.63
C GLU A 866 10.96 6.04 25.52
N TRP A 867 10.15 6.49 26.48
CA TRP A 867 9.45 5.63 27.44
C TRP A 867 8.49 4.66 26.78
N VAL A 868 7.89 5.04 25.65
CA VAL A 868 7.06 4.13 24.84
C VAL A 868 7.88 2.94 24.33
N THR A 869 9.08 3.18 23.81
CA THR A 869 9.99 2.16 23.29
C THR A 869 10.53 1.24 24.38
N ILE A 870 10.90 1.82 25.53
CA ILE A 870 11.39 1.08 26.70
C ILE A 870 10.28 0.18 27.24
N THR A 871 9.07 0.72 27.46
CA THR A 871 7.93 -0.06 27.98
C THR A 871 7.47 -1.13 26.97
N TRP A 872 7.45 -0.87 25.66
CA TRP A 872 7.18 -1.92 24.67
C TRP A 872 8.23 -3.05 24.68
N ALA A 873 9.52 -2.75 24.89
CA ALA A 873 10.57 -3.77 24.98
C ALA A 873 10.44 -4.63 26.25
N LEU A 874 10.15 -4.00 27.38
CA LEU A 874 9.89 -4.70 28.65
C LEU A 874 8.60 -5.53 28.56
N GLN A 875 7.55 -5.00 27.92
CA GLN A 875 6.31 -5.72 27.64
C GLN A 875 6.56 -6.93 26.73
N ALA A 876 7.37 -6.80 25.67
CA ALA A 876 7.75 -7.91 24.81
C ALA A 876 8.46 -9.04 25.57
N ALA A 877 9.39 -8.70 26.47
CA ALA A 877 10.04 -9.66 27.36
C ALA A 877 9.04 -10.32 28.32
N ALA A 878 8.12 -9.55 28.93
CA ALA A 878 7.08 -10.05 29.81
C ALA A 878 6.11 -11.01 29.10
N VAL A 879 5.78 -10.76 27.83
CA VAL A 879 4.95 -11.63 26.99
C VAL A 879 5.66 -12.95 26.67
N LEU A 880 6.98 -12.94 26.43
CA LEU A 880 7.76 -14.18 26.29
C LEU A 880 7.92 -14.94 27.63
N LEU A 881 8.00 -14.24 28.77
CA LEU A 881 7.94 -14.86 30.10
C LEU A 881 6.56 -15.48 30.39
N LEU A 882 5.47 -14.86 29.92
CA LEU A 882 4.14 -15.46 29.96
C LEU A 882 4.06 -16.70 29.05
N TRP A 883 4.62 -16.65 27.84
CA TRP A 883 4.72 -17.81 26.94
C TRP A 883 5.52 -18.97 27.55
N LYS A 884 6.60 -18.70 28.32
CA LYS A 884 7.31 -19.74 29.08
C LYS A 884 6.36 -20.52 29.99
N ARG A 885 5.41 -19.85 30.66
CA ARG A 885 4.35 -20.46 31.48
C ARG A 885 3.19 -21.05 30.67
N VAL A 886 2.77 -20.39 29.58
CA VAL A 886 1.57 -20.74 28.79
C VAL A 886 1.94 -21.02 27.35
N ASP A 887 1.91 -22.30 26.96
CA ASP A 887 2.23 -22.74 25.59
C ASP A 887 1.10 -22.38 24.60
N HIS A 888 1.15 -21.15 24.09
CA HIS A 888 0.32 -20.67 23.00
C HIS A 888 1.15 -19.89 21.96
N PRO A 889 1.11 -20.26 20.65
CA PRO A 889 1.95 -19.63 19.64
C PRO A 889 1.70 -18.13 19.49
N GLY A 890 0.46 -17.67 19.69
CA GLY A 890 0.13 -16.24 19.62
C GLY A 890 0.91 -15.37 20.61
N LEU A 891 1.30 -15.90 21.80
CA LEU A 891 2.10 -15.15 22.77
C LEU A 891 3.56 -15.01 22.30
N LYS A 892 4.16 -16.11 21.82
CA LYS A 892 5.51 -16.13 21.22
C LYS A 892 5.60 -15.11 20.08
N HIS A 893 4.66 -15.16 19.14
CA HIS A 893 4.70 -14.31 17.94
C HIS A 893 4.31 -12.85 18.22
N LEU A 894 3.48 -12.59 19.23
CA LEU A 894 3.26 -11.22 19.72
C LEU A 894 4.51 -10.61 20.36
N GLY A 895 5.20 -11.35 21.25
CA GLY A 895 6.45 -10.87 21.85
C GLY A 895 7.52 -10.57 20.80
N LEU A 896 7.66 -11.44 19.80
CA LEU A 896 8.52 -11.22 18.63
C LEU A 896 8.09 -9.99 17.81
N GLY A 897 6.79 -9.80 17.57
CA GLY A 897 6.26 -8.65 16.85
C GLY A 897 6.51 -7.31 17.58
N LEU A 898 6.37 -7.28 18.91
CA LEU A 898 6.71 -6.12 19.72
C LEU A 898 8.21 -5.81 19.67
N PHE A 899 9.08 -6.81 19.77
CA PHE A 899 10.52 -6.62 19.59
C PHE A 899 10.88 -6.10 18.19
N ALA A 900 10.21 -6.59 17.13
CA ALA A 900 10.39 -6.07 15.78
C ALA A 900 9.93 -4.61 15.65
N ALA A 901 8.78 -4.25 16.24
CA ALA A 901 8.28 -2.87 16.25
C ALA A 901 9.22 -1.90 17.01
N VAL A 902 9.78 -2.34 18.15
CA VAL A 902 10.81 -1.59 18.89
C VAL A 902 12.08 -1.42 18.06
N PHE A 903 12.57 -2.49 17.42
CA PHE A 903 13.75 -2.42 16.56
C PHE A 903 13.56 -1.46 15.38
N VAL A 904 12.45 -1.59 14.65
CA VAL A 904 12.08 -0.66 13.57
C VAL A 904 12.00 0.78 14.08
N ARG A 905 11.40 1.02 15.25
CA ARG A 905 11.31 2.37 15.83
C ARG A 905 12.65 2.94 16.27
N LEU A 906 13.60 2.14 16.75
CA LEU A 906 14.91 2.63 17.20
C LEU A 906 15.94 2.76 16.06
N VAL A 907 15.78 2.01 14.97
CA VAL A 907 16.77 1.95 13.88
C VAL A 907 16.31 2.63 12.58
N LEU A 908 15.00 2.66 12.30
CA LEU A 908 14.45 3.13 11.02
C LEU A 908 13.55 4.38 11.13
N ASN A 909 13.32 4.91 12.33
CA ASN A 909 12.53 6.13 12.53
C ASN A 909 13.42 7.31 12.96
N PRO A 910 13.69 8.29 12.07
CA PRO A 910 14.55 9.43 12.41
C PRO A 910 13.96 10.34 13.50
N ALA A 911 12.66 10.25 13.78
CA ALA A 911 12.04 11.06 14.84
C ALA A 911 12.56 10.77 16.26
N VAL A 912 13.26 9.65 16.49
CA VAL A 912 13.90 9.34 17.79
C VAL A 912 15.04 10.32 18.11
N LEU A 913 15.73 10.85 17.10
CA LEU A 913 16.90 11.71 17.27
C LEU A 913 16.53 13.11 17.81
N GLY A 914 15.26 13.52 17.64
CA GLY A 914 14.72 14.77 18.16
C GLY A 914 13.94 14.64 19.48
N TYR A 915 14.14 13.58 20.27
CA TYR A 915 13.44 13.39 21.55
C TYR A 915 13.96 14.29 22.67
N HIS A 916 15.29 14.45 22.76
CA HIS A 916 15.97 15.31 23.74
C HIS A 916 17.13 16.03 23.07
N ALA A 917 17.63 17.08 23.72
CA ALA A 917 18.86 17.75 23.30
C ALA A 917 20.10 16.84 23.48
N PRO A 918 21.22 17.16 22.80
CA PRO A 918 22.50 16.47 22.99
C PRO A 918 22.95 16.46 24.44
N SER A 919 23.62 15.37 24.85
CA SER A 919 23.86 15.10 26.26
C SER A 919 25.28 15.45 26.73
N GLY A 920 25.37 16.11 27.89
CA GLY A 920 26.66 16.47 28.51
C GLY A 920 27.43 15.31 29.16
N LEU A 921 26.95 14.06 29.05
CA LEU A 921 27.57 12.86 29.63
C LEU A 921 27.89 11.85 28.52
N PRO A 922 29.16 11.71 28.06
CA PRO A 922 29.51 11.02 26.82
C PRO A 922 29.19 9.52 26.69
N VAL A 923 28.62 8.86 27.73
CA VAL A 923 28.35 7.42 27.74
C VAL A 923 27.07 7.07 28.51
N LEU A 924 26.81 7.72 29.65
CA LEU A 924 25.63 7.50 30.50
C LEU A 924 24.56 8.56 30.21
N ASN A 925 23.99 8.49 29.01
CA ASN A 925 23.02 9.44 28.49
C ASN A 925 21.64 8.80 28.22
N TRP A 926 20.71 9.62 27.69
CA TRP A 926 19.37 9.15 27.34
C TRP A 926 19.38 8.12 26.20
N LEU A 927 20.31 8.24 25.25
CA LEU A 927 20.56 7.23 24.21
C LEU A 927 20.93 5.87 24.83
N ALA A 928 21.77 5.85 25.87
CA ALA A 928 22.18 4.62 26.54
C ALA A 928 21.01 3.82 27.10
N TYR A 929 20.13 4.41 27.92
CA TYR A 929 18.98 3.64 28.42
C TYR A 929 17.92 3.39 27.33
N THR A 930 17.75 4.30 26.37
CA THR A 930 16.81 4.14 25.23
C THR A 930 17.16 2.96 24.33
N TYR A 931 18.44 2.67 24.10
CA TYR A 931 18.88 1.58 23.22
C TYR A 931 19.32 0.31 23.97
N LEU A 932 20.03 0.45 25.09
CA LEU A 932 20.59 -0.70 25.82
C LEU A 932 19.55 -1.46 26.64
N VAL A 933 18.49 -0.81 27.17
CA VAL A 933 17.41 -1.53 27.87
C VAL A 933 16.61 -2.40 26.89
N PRO A 934 16.21 -1.93 25.69
CA PRO A 934 15.67 -2.80 24.65
C PRO A 934 16.61 -3.89 24.17
N ALA A 935 17.92 -3.62 24.02
CA ALA A 935 18.90 -4.65 23.67
C ALA A 935 18.98 -5.74 24.76
N ALA A 936 18.99 -5.37 26.05
CA ALA A 936 18.95 -6.31 27.16
C ALA A 936 17.64 -7.13 27.18
N ALA A 937 16.49 -6.50 26.93
CA ALA A 937 15.21 -7.18 26.82
C ALA A 937 15.18 -8.18 25.64
N MET A 938 15.76 -7.83 24.49
CA MET A 938 15.96 -8.75 23.36
C MET A 938 16.86 -9.93 23.73
N LEU A 939 17.95 -9.73 24.47
CA LEU A 939 18.83 -10.81 24.95
C LEU A 939 18.10 -11.74 25.95
N VAL A 940 17.24 -11.21 26.81
CA VAL A 940 16.35 -12.01 27.67
C VAL A 940 15.37 -12.83 26.81
N GLY A 941 14.74 -12.22 25.82
CA GLY A 941 13.87 -12.91 24.86
C GLY A 941 14.60 -14.03 24.09
N ALA A 942 15.82 -13.77 23.62
CA ALA A 942 16.66 -14.76 22.94
C ALA A 942 17.00 -15.96 23.85
N ARG A 943 17.28 -15.74 25.15
CA ARG A 943 17.48 -16.83 26.12
C ARG A 943 16.21 -17.64 26.37
N ILE A 944 15.04 -16.99 26.45
CA ILE A 944 13.75 -17.68 26.61
C ILE A 944 13.43 -18.56 25.39
N LEU A 945 13.66 -18.04 24.18
CA LEU A 945 13.49 -18.80 22.94
C LEU A 945 14.50 -19.96 22.84
N GLY A 946 15.79 -19.74 23.13
CA GLY A 946 16.80 -20.80 23.05
C GLY A 946 16.52 -22.02 23.94
N ALA A 947 15.86 -21.82 25.08
CA ALA A 947 15.49 -22.91 25.98
C ALA A 947 14.23 -23.70 25.56
N LEU A 948 13.34 -23.13 24.74
CA LEU A 948 11.97 -23.62 24.56
C LEU A 948 11.47 -23.67 23.10
N ASP A 949 12.01 -22.87 22.19
CA ASP A 949 11.49 -22.68 20.84
C ASP A 949 11.49 -23.99 20.04
N LEU A 950 12.64 -24.65 19.93
CA LEU A 950 12.76 -25.94 19.24
C LEU A 950 11.90 -27.02 19.91
N ARG A 951 11.86 -27.05 21.25
CA ARG A 951 11.07 -28.03 22.04
C ARG A 951 9.56 -27.88 21.85
N ARG A 952 9.06 -26.67 21.56
CA ARG A 952 7.63 -26.37 21.36
C ARG A 952 7.27 -26.11 19.89
N ARG A 953 8.21 -26.28 18.95
CA ARG A 953 8.07 -25.89 17.53
C ARG A 953 7.00 -26.71 16.80
N ARG A 954 6.00 -26.02 16.26
CA ARG A 954 4.85 -26.60 15.54
C ARG A 954 5.20 -27.00 14.10
N PRO A 955 4.46 -27.90 13.45
CA PRO A 955 4.76 -28.36 12.08
C PRO A 955 4.92 -27.21 11.07
N TRP A 956 3.99 -26.24 11.08
CA TRP A 956 4.06 -25.05 10.23
C TRP A 956 5.24 -24.10 10.54
N GLU A 957 5.79 -24.15 11.76
CA GLU A 957 7.01 -23.41 12.11
C GLU A 957 8.27 -24.14 11.61
N ARG A 958 8.21 -25.47 11.45
CA ARG A 958 9.30 -26.25 10.85
C ARG A 958 9.35 -26.06 9.34
N SER A 959 8.22 -25.95 8.65
CA SER A 959 8.21 -25.66 7.21
C SER A 959 8.68 -24.24 6.87
N LEU A 960 8.49 -23.25 7.78
CA LEU A 960 8.97 -21.88 7.58
C LEU A 960 10.40 -21.62 8.08
N PHE A 961 10.79 -22.18 9.23
CA PHE A 961 12.07 -21.85 9.90
C PHE A 961 13.02 -23.06 10.02
N GLY A 962 12.71 -24.18 9.37
CA GLY A 962 13.44 -25.44 9.47
C GLY A 962 13.49 -25.96 10.91
N GLU A 963 14.60 -26.62 11.25
CA GLU A 963 14.93 -27.01 12.64
C GLU A 963 15.96 -26.07 13.28
N ARG A 964 16.35 -24.99 12.59
CA ARG A 964 17.34 -24.02 13.06
C ARG A 964 16.72 -23.00 14.03
N PRO A 965 17.42 -22.54 15.08
CA PRO A 965 16.91 -21.57 16.07
C PRO A 965 16.89 -20.12 15.53
N VAL A 966 16.32 -19.90 14.34
CA VAL A 966 16.32 -18.62 13.61
C VAL A 966 15.77 -17.47 14.45
N LEU A 967 14.68 -17.68 15.19
CA LEU A 967 14.01 -16.65 15.98
C LEU A 967 14.85 -16.19 17.20
N GLN A 968 15.60 -17.11 17.81
CA GLN A 968 16.61 -16.78 18.83
C GLN A 968 17.75 -15.97 18.21
N GLY A 969 18.24 -16.41 17.04
CA GLY A 969 19.30 -15.72 16.29
C GLY A 969 18.91 -14.29 15.92
N ALA A 970 17.68 -14.08 15.49
CA ALA A 970 17.14 -12.77 15.12
C ALA A 970 17.10 -11.79 16.31
N LEU A 971 16.62 -12.22 17.49
CA LEU A 971 16.66 -11.36 18.69
C LEU A 971 18.10 -11.09 19.18
N GLY A 972 19.00 -12.09 19.07
CA GLY A 972 20.41 -11.90 19.38
C GLY A 972 21.10 -10.88 18.46
N LEU A 973 20.83 -10.97 17.15
CA LEU A 973 21.32 -10.02 16.15
C LEU A 973 20.70 -8.63 16.34
N GLY A 974 19.41 -8.54 16.65
CA GLY A 974 18.74 -7.27 16.95
C GLY A 974 19.38 -6.54 18.13
N ALA A 975 19.72 -7.25 19.21
CA ALA A 975 20.41 -6.66 20.35
C ALA A 975 21.83 -6.16 20.01
N ILE A 976 22.57 -6.88 19.15
CA ILE A 976 23.89 -6.47 18.65
C ILE A 976 23.75 -5.20 17.79
N LEU A 977 22.79 -5.18 16.86
CA LEU A 977 22.54 -4.03 16.00
C LEU A 977 22.08 -2.79 16.79
N LEU A 978 21.26 -2.94 17.84
CA LEU A 978 20.91 -1.82 18.73
C LEU A 978 22.13 -1.30 19.50
N GLY A 979 23.03 -2.17 19.96
CA GLY A 979 24.29 -1.76 20.58
C GLY A 979 25.24 -1.03 19.61
N PHE A 980 25.29 -1.46 18.35
CA PHE A 980 26.04 -0.78 17.29
C PHE A 980 25.45 0.59 16.93
N VAL A 981 24.12 0.70 16.83
CA VAL A 981 23.44 1.99 16.58
C VAL A 981 23.65 2.93 17.76
N TRP A 982 23.52 2.46 19.01
CA TRP A 982 23.86 3.25 20.21
C TRP A 982 25.29 3.80 20.16
N LEU A 983 26.28 2.96 19.83
CA LEU A 983 27.68 3.37 19.71
C LEU A 983 27.87 4.49 18.67
N ASN A 984 27.24 4.36 17.50
CA ASN A 984 27.29 5.39 16.45
C ASN A 984 26.62 6.70 16.90
N LEU A 985 25.40 6.63 17.44
CA LEU A 985 24.66 7.82 17.88
C LEU A 985 25.36 8.52 19.05
N THR A 986 25.99 7.79 19.97
CA THR A 986 26.74 8.37 21.10
C THR A 986 28.00 9.09 20.64
N ILE A 987 28.66 8.59 19.59
CA ILE A 987 29.79 9.30 18.96
C ILE A 987 29.30 10.57 18.26
N VAL A 988 28.16 10.53 17.55
CA VAL A 988 27.57 11.74 16.95
C VAL A 988 27.17 12.77 18.02
N ASP A 989 26.55 12.33 19.12
CA ASP A 989 26.15 13.15 20.26
C ASP A 989 27.35 13.95 20.80
N ALA A 990 28.47 13.25 21.05
CA ALA A 990 29.72 13.83 21.55
C ALA A 990 30.44 14.78 20.57
N PHE A 991 30.11 14.76 19.27
CA PHE A 991 30.59 15.70 18.26
C PHE A 991 29.53 16.73 17.82
N SER A 992 28.36 16.76 18.48
CA SER A 992 27.26 17.68 18.15
C SER A 992 27.24 18.90 19.09
N SER A 993 26.81 20.05 18.57
CA SER A 993 26.76 21.34 19.28
C SER A 993 25.38 22.03 19.24
N GLY A 994 24.39 21.37 18.64
CA GLY A 994 23.03 21.90 18.44
C GLY A 994 22.08 21.63 19.62
N ARG A 995 20.81 22.03 19.45
CA ARG A 995 19.72 21.73 20.40
C ARG A 995 19.03 20.38 20.16
N ALA A 996 19.38 19.67 19.10
CA ALA A 996 18.86 18.35 18.74
C ALA A 996 20.01 17.48 18.18
N LEU A 997 19.85 16.16 18.21
CA LEU A 997 20.82 15.24 17.62
C LEU A 997 20.65 15.20 16.10
N GLU A 998 21.34 16.09 15.40
CA GLU A 998 21.44 16.05 13.94
C GLU A 998 22.40 14.94 13.47
N LEU A 999 22.27 14.52 12.21
CA LEU A 999 23.23 13.64 11.53
C LEU A 999 23.88 14.44 10.39
N PRO A 1000 24.92 15.25 10.65
CA PRO A 1000 25.50 16.10 9.62
C PRO A 1000 26.16 15.24 8.53
N PHE A 1001 25.68 15.35 7.30
CA PHE A 1001 26.32 14.73 6.13
C PHE A 1001 27.65 15.40 5.76
N ASP A 1002 27.91 16.59 6.31
CA ASP A 1002 29.19 17.28 6.26
C ASP A 1002 30.29 16.43 6.86
N ARG A 1003 31.47 16.44 6.22
CA ARG A 1003 32.63 15.66 6.65
C ARG A 1003 33.33 16.34 7.81
N LEU A 1004 33.51 15.60 8.90
CA LEU A 1004 34.24 16.02 10.09
C LEU A 1004 35.33 14.98 10.35
N PRO A 1005 36.58 15.18 9.87
CA PRO A 1005 37.61 14.13 9.85
C PRO A 1005 37.83 13.43 11.20
N ALA A 1006 37.76 14.18 12.32
CA ALA A 1006 37.84 13.62 13.66
C ALA A 1006 36.68 12.65 13.96
N ARG A 1007 35.42 13.09 13.77
CA ARG A 1007 34.22 12.26 13.95
C ARG A 1007 34.25 11.03 13.04
N ASP A 1008 34.57 11.22 11.75
CA ASP A 1008 34.47 10.18 10.73
C ASP A 1008 35.54 9.09 10.94
N LEU A 1009 36.73 9.47 11.43
CA LEU A 1009 37.79 8.58 11.90
C LEU A 1009 37.39 7.89 13.22
N THR A 1010 36.83 8.60 14.20
CA THR A 1010 36.36 8.01 15.46
C THR A 1010 35.27 6.96 15.21
N LEU A 1011 34.34 7.20 14.27
CA LEU A 1011 33.36 6.20 13.83
C LEU A 1011 34.06 4.97 13.22
N SER A 1012 35.01 5.15 12.30
CA SER A 1012 35.78 4.03 11.72
C SER A 1012 36.54 3.22 12.79
N LEU A 1013 37.20 3.89 13.74
CA LEU A 1013 37.90 3.23 14.85
C LEU A 1013 36.94 2.47 15.77
N ALA A 1014 35.79 3.06 16.10
CA ALA A 1014 34.76 2.44 16.92
C ALA A 1014 34.15 1.19 16.25
N TRP A 1015 33.95 1.21 14.93
CA TRP A 1015 33.48 0.04 14.18
C TRP A 1015 34.50 -1.11 14.23
N ALA A 1016 35.79 -0.81 14.07
CA ALA A 1016 36.86 -1.80 14.18
C ALA A 1016 36.94 -2.42 15.58
N LEU A 1017 36.90 -1.60 16.63
CA LEU A 1017 36.89 -2.06 18.03
C LEU A 1017 35.64 -2.89 18.35
N TYR A 1018 34.47 -2.50 17.85
CA TYR A 1018 33.23 -3.26 18.01
C TYR A 1018 33.29 -4.62 17.28
N GLY A 1019 33.85 -4.66 16.08
CA GLY A 1019 34.10 -5.89 15.33
C GLY A 1019 35.05 -6.85 16.07
N LEU A 1020 36.14 -6.32 16.63
CA LEU A 1020 37.08 -7.09 17.45
C LEU A 1020 36.43 -7.63 18.72
N ALA A 1021 35.62 -6.82 19.41
CA ALA A 1021 34.88 -7.24 20.60
C ALA A 1021 33.85 -8.34 20.29
N LEU A 1022 33.13 -8.26 19.16
CA LEU A 1022 32.23 -9.32 18.69
C LEU A 1022 32.98 -10.61 18.36
N PHE A 1023 34.16 -10.52 17.74
CA PHE A 1023 35.01 -11.68 17.45
C PHE A 1023 35.48 -12.37 18.73
N ALA A 1024 36.04 -11.62 19.67
CA ALA A 1024 36.49 -12.12 20.98
C ALA A 1024 35.34 -12.74 21.78
N LEU A 1025 34.17 -12.08 21.84
CA LEU A 1025 32.97 -12.63 22.46
C LEU A 1025 32.48 -13.91 21.74
N GLY A 1026 32.64 -13.99 20.42
CA GLY A 1026 32.34 -15.17 19.62
C GLY A 1026 33.24 -16.37 19.95
N ILE A 1027 34.53 -16.13 20.18
CA ILE A 1027 35.47 -17.15 20.68
C ILE A 1027 35.05 -17.59 22.09
N ALA A 1028 34.91 -16.65 23.02
CA ALA A 1028 34.57 -16.92 24.43
C ALA A 1028 33.21 -17.64 24.61
N ARG A 1029 32.22 -17.34 23.76
CA ARG A 1029 30.90 -18.00 23.76
C ARG A 1029 30.82 -19.20 22.79
N LYS A 1030 31.93 -19.60 22.16
CA LYS A 1030 32.03 -20.65 21.12
C LYS A 1030 31.06 -20.49 19.93
N SER A 1031 30.49 -19.30 19.75
CA SER A 1031 29.42 -19.01 18.78
C SER A 1031 30.00 -18.84 17.37
N ARG A 1032 29.57 -19.68 16.42
CA ARG A 1032 29.95 -19.56 15.00
C ARG A 1032 29.49 -18.22 14.40
N ALA A 1033 28.28 -17.76 14.73
CA ALA A 1033 27.73 -16.52 14.18
C ALA A 1033 28.50 -15.26 14.63
N LEU A 1034 28.83 -15.15 15.92
CA LEU A 1034 29.61 -14.01 16.43
C LEU A 1034 31.03 -13.99 15.85
N ARG A 1035 31.67 -15.16 15.68
CA ARG A 1035 32.99 -15.28 15.05
C ARG A 1035 33.01 -14.87 13.58
N ALA A 1036 31.90 -14.98 12.86
CA ALA A 1036 31.79 -14.49 11.48
C ALA A 1036 31.47 -12.99 11.42
N LEU A 1037 30.60 -12.49 12.31
CA LEU A 1037 30.16 -11.08 12.32
C LEU A 1037 31.30 -10.11 12.63
N GLY A 1038 32.20 -10.45 13.56
CA GLY A 1038 33.32 -9.58 13.96
C GLY A 1038 34.26 -9.22 12.79
N PRO A 1039 34.92 -10.21 12.15
CA PRO A 1039 35.77 -9.98 10.98
C PRO A 1039 35.02 -9.38 9.79
N GLY A 1040 33.74 -9.72 9.60
CA GLY A 1040 32.89 -9.10 8.59
C GLY A 1040 32.72 -7.59 8.78
N LEU A 1041 32.50 -7.14 10.02
CA LEU A 1041 32.44 -5.70 10.33
C LEU A 1041 33.79 -5.01 10.17
N VAL A 1042 34.90 -5.66 10.52
CA VAL A 1042 36.25 -5.13 10.27
C VAL A 1042 36.48 -4.95 8.76
N ALA A 1043 36.13 -5.92 7.92
CA ALA A 1043 36.25 -5.81 6.46
C ALA A 1043 35.37 -4.69 5.87
N ILE A 1044 34.14 -4.52 6.35
CA ILE A 1044 33.27 -3.38 6.00
C ILE A 1044 33.90 -2.05 6.40
N THR A 1045 34.54 -1.99 7.57
CA THR A 1045 35.24 -0.79 8.06
C THR A 1045 36.41 -0.43 7.15
N SER A 1046 37.25 -1.40 6.77
CA SER A 1046 38.33 -1.17 5.80
C SER A 1046 37.79 -0.68 4.45
N ALA A 1047 36.69 -1.27 3.95
CA ALA A 1047 36.07 -0.83 2.69
C ALA A 1047 35.52 0.61 2.76
N LYS A 1048 34.93 1.02 3.90
CA LYS A 1048 34.51 2.41 4.14
C LYS A 1048 35.71 3.36 3.99
N VAL A 1049 36.84 3.05 4.64
CA VAL A 1049 38.04 3.92 4.60
C VAL A 1049 38.55 4.12 3.17
N PHE A 1050 38.67 3.05 2.38
CA PHE A 1050 39.16 3.17 1.00
C PHE A 1050 38.18 3.79 0.01
N LEU A 1051 36.86 3.58 0.17
CA LEU A 1051 35.86 4.03 -0.82
C LEU A 1051 35.22 5.38 -0.47
N TYR A 1052 35.00 5.67 0.82
CA TYR A 1052 34.34 6.90 1.27
C TYR A 1052 35.35 7.90 1.82
N ASP A 1053 36.20 7.49 2.76
CA ASP A 1053 37.11 8.43 3.45
C ASP A 1053 38.19 8.93 2.46
N LEU A 1054 38.75 8.06 1.60
CA LEU A 1054 39.71 8.41 0.53
C LEU A 1054 39.08 8.77 -0.84
N GLY A 1055 37.75 8.67 -1.00
CA GLY A 1055 37.08 8.77 -2.31
C GLY A 1055 37.05 10.17 -2.97
N THR A 1056 37.56 11.20 -2.29
CA THR A 1056 37.53 12.62 -2.72
C THR A 1056 38.73 13.06 -3.57
N LEU A 1057 39.63 12.14 -3.93
CA LEU A 1057 40.73 12.40 -4.86
C LEU A 1057 40.22 12.70 -6.28
N THR A 1058 40.89 13.60 -6.99
CA THR A 1058 40.52 14.06 -8.35
C THR A 1058 40.79 13.01 -9.44
N ASP A 1059 40.25 13.20 -10.64
CA ASP A 1059 39.97 12.13 -11.62
C ASP A 1059 41.08 11.10 -11.85
N LEU A 1060 42.30 11.54 -12.18
CA LEU A 1060 43.43 10.61 -12.42
C LEU A 1060 43.82 9.85 -11.14
N TRP A 1061 43.76 10.50 -9.98
CA TRP A 1061 44.02 9.89 -8.67
C TRP A 1061 42.89 8.94 -8.24
N ARG A 1062 41.65 9.19 -8.64
CA ARG A 1062 40.51 8.27 -8.46
C ARG A 1062 40.65 7.02 -9.34
N VAL A 1063 41.12 7.16 -10.58
CA VAL A 1063 41.47 6.01 -11.42
C VAL A 1063 42.61 5.22 -10.77
N ALA A 1064 43.67 5.90 -10.33
CA ALA A 1064 44.81 5.27 -9.67
C ALA A 1064 44.46 4.57 -8.35
N SER A 1065 43.61 5.17 -7.50
CA SER A 1065 43.19 4.56 -6.23
C SER A 1065 42.30 3.34 -6.43
N LEU A 1066 41.42 3.35 -7.43
CA LEU A 1066 40.63 2.17 -7.84
C LEU A 1066 41.53 1.06 -8.41
N LEU A 1067 42.56 1.41 -9.19
CA LEU A 1067 43.57 0.47 -9.69
C LEU A 1067 44.39 -0.15 -8.54
N GLY A 1068 44.82 0.65 -7.57
CA GLY A 1068 45.52 0.19 -6.37
C GLY A 1068 44.64 -0.70 -5.48
N LEU A 1069 43.36 -0.36 -5.32
CA LEU A 1069 42.39 -1.19 -4.60
C LEU A 1069 42.17 -2.52 -5.33
N ALA A 1070 41.94 -2.51 -6.65
CA ALA A 1070 41.79 -3.72 -7.44
C ALA A 1070 43.04 -4.61 -7.36
N ALA A 1071 44.24 -4.04 -7.50
CA ALA A 1071 45.50 -4.74 -7.34
C ALA A 1071 45.64 -5.36 -5.94
N SER A 1072 45.39 -4.61 -4.87
CA SER A 1072 45.51 -5.12 -3.50
C SER A 1072 44.51 -6.24 -3.18
N LEU A 1073 43.25 -6.16 -3.64
CA LEU A 1073 42.25 -7.22 -3.46
C LEU A 1073 42.62 -8.50 -4.23
N ILE A 1074 43.17 -8.37 -5.43
CA ILE A 1074 43.68 -9.50 -6.21
C ILE A 1074 44.91 -10.12 -5.53
N LEU A 1075 45.85 -9.30 -5.05
CA LEU A 1075 47.08 -9.76 -4.39
C LEU A 1075 46.76 -10.45 -3.05
N VAL A 1076 45.81 -9.93 -2.26
CA VAL A 1076 45.28 -10.58 -1.05
C VAL A 1076 44.57 -11.89 -1.38
N SER A 1077 43.78 -11.96 -2.45
CA SER A 1077 43.15 -13.21 -2.89
C SER A 1077 44.20 -14.28 -3.27
N LEU A 1078 45.23 -13.90 -4.02
CA LEU A 1078 46.34 -14.79 -4.40
C LEU A 1078 47.15 -15.24 -3.19
N ALA A 1079 47.42 -14.34 -2.23
CA ALA A 1079 48.09 -14.69 -0.98
C ALA A 1079 47.23 -15.65 -0.12
N TYR A 1080 45.93 -15.41 0.01
CA TYR A 1080 45.03 -16.27 0.78
C TYR A 1080 44.91 -17.67 0.14
N GLN A 1081 44.84 -17.74 -1.19
CA GLN A 1081 44.92 -19.01 -1.93
C GLN A 1081 46.23 -19.76 -1.64
N ARG A 1082 47.37 -19.07 -1.73
CA ARG A 1082 48.70 -19.67 -1.57
C ARG A 1082 49.02 -20.11 -0.13
N PHE A 1083 48.65 -19.32 0.88
CA PHE A 1083 49.11 -19.52 2.26
C PHE A 1083 48.05 -20.08 3.22
N VAL A 1084 46.75 -20.06 2.88
CA VAL A 1084 45.68 -20.59 3.74
C VAL A 1084 45.10 -21.91 3.18
N PHE A 1085 45.28 -22.18 1.89
CA PHE A 1085 44.78 -23.39 1.22
C PHE A 1085 45.83 -24.23 0.49
N GLY A 1086 47.12 -23.85 0.53
CA GLY A 1086 48.21 -24.55 -0.16
C GLY A 1086 48.39 -26.01 0.31
N ASP A 1087 48.37 -26.24 1.63
CA ASP A 1087 48.72 -27.51 2.28
C ASP A 1087 47.63 -28.62 2.14
N ARG A 1088 46.77 -28.52 1.12
CA ARG A 1088 45.74 -29.52 0.76
C ARG A 1088 45.58 -29.69 -0.76
N ALA A 1089 46.62 -29.36 -1.53
CA ALA A 1089 46.66 -29.47 -2.99
C ALA A 1089 47.79 -30.37 -3.51
N THR A 1090 48.32 -31.23 -2.63
CA THR A 1090 49.35 -32.25 -2.88
C THR A 1090 48.88 -33.57 -2.29
#